data_AF-A0A5C4TID7-F1
#
_entry.id   AF-A0A5C4TID7-F1
#
_cell.length_a   1.000
_cell.length_b   1.000
_cell.length_c   1.000
_cell.angle_alpha   90.00
_cell.angle_beta   90.00
_cell.angle_gamma   90.00
#
_symmetry.space_group_name_H-M   'P 1'
#
loop_
_entity.id
_entity.type
_entity.pdbx_description
1 polymer ?
#
loop_
_entity_poly.entity_id
_entity_poly.type
_entity_poly.pdbx_seq_one_letter_code
_entity_poly.pdbx_strand_id
1 'polypeptide(L)'
;MLDWDFCFKNCKYKYIIKLREKLNYGNVVQIMENNKVKHRFITGFTGLRALAVIGVILYHFNPQLFSGGYLGVPIFLTLSGYLVTDHLIGEYQQTNTFDYGNFWYKRIKKLYPTLIVMLFATADYITFFQRNLLANLWQSIVTNLTYTYNWYEILNGQSYFQNFAGSQSPFTHLWTLAVEGQFYLIWPLIVMLILRFFNKGRQKSEALNQKQVLYVALGLSLFSIIEMALLYQHGVDPSRVYYGTDTRMFSILLGAALAVIWPSNRIMHHAGKEQNVFFNVIGGIGLFLMAILVFTVGAQSTFLYRGGMVLFSLATVLTMWAVVTNAGFWNKRLTNPIFNWIGSRSYEIYVYQLPVFVFFGDKFKDIADHQLIYGIVELLLIGVISELSYRCIQIPFGHYDYRALFHKIIAYIKKLSKLQIVLFVILTFGIFGIIQSTLINPHQANHTQLAKRIKENSQKEKDHNKKLAERIKSKQAIKRPQADVTEFEKEGLSATQLNEAEKFSGCAVGDSVMLSGRDDLQKIFPRLYIDAAVSRQTTDGVSTLQSLSNQGLMGKNIIIGLGTNGEIKDDTIKQIMQIAGSKRHVYWINVHVPTQPWQNTDNDTLNNAQKQYHNLTVIDWNDYIKDHPDWLYSDSTHPNQTGSVKYASFIANEILKK
;
A
#
# COMPACT_ATOMS: atom_id res chain seq x y z
N MET A 1 -34.94 8.51 -19.21
CA MET A 1 -35.13 7.05 -19.13
C MET A 1 -34.10 6.42 -20.07
N LEU A 2 -32.89 6.14 -19.55
CA LEU A 2 -31.74 5.71 -20.35
C LEU A 2 -31.80 4.20 -20.52
N ASP A 3 -32.01 3.78 -21.77
CA ASP A 3 -32.17 2.38 -22.18
C ASP A 3 -30.81 1.65 -22.13
N TRP A 4 -30.57 0.92 -21.04
CA TRP A 4 -29.35 0.15 -20.75
C TRP A 4 -29.10 -1.01 -21.72
N ASP A 5 -30.06 -1.31 -22.59
CA ASP A 5 -30.03 -2.43 -23.54
C ASP A 5 -29.10 -2.22 -24.74
N PHE A 6 -28.73 -0.97 -25.04
CA PHE A 6 -27.97 -0.63 -26.24
C PHE A 6 -26.48 -0.98 -26.15
N CYS A 7 -25.89 -0.92 -24.94
CA CYS A 7 -24.48 -1.31 -24.74
C CYS A 7 -24.27 -2.83 -24.86
N PHE A 8 -25.31 -3.62 -24.59
CA PHE A 8 -25.27 -5.09 -24.71
C PHE A 8 -25.59 -5.62 -26.12
N LYS A 9 -26.29 -4.86 -26.96
CA LYS A 9 -26.74 -5.33 -28.28
C LYS A 9 -25.69 -5.21 -29.39
N ASN A 10 -24.75 -4.25 -29.32
CA ASN A 10 -23.79 -3.99 -30.41
C ASN A 10 -22.39 -4.59 -30.23
N CYS A 11 -22.13 -5.31 -29.15
CA CYS A 11 -20.93 -6.11 -29.03
C CYS A 11 -21.11 -7.40 -29.85
N LYS A 12 -20.50 -7.47 -31.03
CA LYS A 12 -20.34 -8.67 -31.90
C LYS A 12 -19.67 -9.89 -31.19
N TYR A 13 -19.52 -9.83 -29.87
CA TYR A 13 -19.00 -10.83 -28.96
C TYR A 13 -20.09 -11.70 -28.30
N LYS A 14 -21.38 -11.49 -28.59
CA LYS A 14 -22.46 -12.39 -28.14
C LYS A 14 -22.21 -13.86 -28.52
N TYR A 15 -21.49 -14.13 -29.60
CA TYR A 15 -21.14 -15.50 -30.01
C TYR A 15 -20.05 -16.13 -29.12
N ILE A 16 -19.06 -15.34 -28.67
CA ILE A 16 -17.99 -15.82 -27.78
C ILE A 16 -18.48 -15.95 -26.33
N ILE A 17 -19.40 -15.07 -25.89
CA ILE A 17 -20.04 -15.17 -24.57
C ILE A 17 -21.00 -16.37 -24.52
N LYS A 18 -21.80 -16.63 -25.56
CA LYS A 18 -22.63 -17.86 -25.64
C LYS A 18 -21.78 -19.14 -25.68
N LEU A 19 -20.62 -19.12 -26.33
CA LEU A 19 -19.67 -20.24 -26.28
C LEU A 19 -19.07 -20.41 -24.88
N ARG A 20 -18.82 -19.33 -24.14
CA ARG A 20 -18.32 -19.38 -22.76
C ARG A 20 -19.39 -19.81 -21.75
N GLU A 21 -20.66 -19.47 -21.98
CA GLU A 21 -21.80 -19.92 -21.16
C GLU A 21 -22.20 -21.37 -21.46
N LYS A 22 -22.05 -21.84 -22.71
CA LYS A 22 -22.23 -23.27 -23.05
C LYS A 22 -21.07 -24.18 -22.60
N LEU A 23 -19.94 -23.62 -22.17
CA LEU A 23 -18.75 -24.35 -21.74
C LEU A 23 -18.60 -24.46 -20.22
N ASN A 24 -19.70 -24.40 -19.46
CA ASN A 24 -19.65 -24.61 -18.02
C ASN A 24 -20.29 -25.94 -17.60
N TYR A 25 -19.52 -26.68 -16.79
CA TYR A 25 -19.81 -27.93 -16.08
C TYR A 25 -19.60 -29.24 -16.84
N GLY A 26 -18.42 -29.84 -16.63
CA GLY A 26 -18.13 -31.25 -16.89
C GLY A 26 -17.16 -31.48 -18.05
N ASN A 27 -15.99 -32.04 -17.72
CA ASN A 27 -15.04 -32.67 -18.63
C ASN A 27 -14.56 -31.84 -19.84
N VAL A 28 -13.37 -31.25 -19.71
CA VAL A 28 -12.58 -30.84 -20.88
C VAL A 28 -12.03 -32.12 -21.54
N VAL A 29 -12.80 -32.70 -22.46
CA VAL A 29 -12.33 -33.73 -23.40
C VAL A 29 -11.56 -33.04 -24.52
N GLN A 30 -10.45 -33.71 -24.90
CA GLN A 30 -9.56 -33.40 -26.00
C GLN A 30 -10.27 -32.89 -27.27
N ILE A 31 -9.71 -31.83 -27.85
CA ILE A 31 -9.75 -31.63 -29.30
C ILE A 31 -8.29 -31.57 -29.74
N MET A 32 -7.87 -32.59 -30.49
CA MET A 32 -6.59 -32.68 -31.15
C MET A 32 -6.52 -31.58 -32.21
N GLU A 33 -5.66 -30.58 -32.00
CA GLU A 33 -5.15 -29.73 -33.07
C GLU A 33 -3.80 -29.16 -32.60
N ASN A 34 -2.74 -29.66 -33.26
CA ASN A 34 -1.31 -29.36 -33.09
C ASN A 34 -0.67 -29.78 -31.75
N ASN A 35 0.49 -30.45 -31.85
CA ASN A 35 1.34 -31.00 -30.79
C ASN A 35 1.92 -29.96 -29.80
N LYS A 36 1.11 -29.02 -29.30
CA LYS A 36 1.46 -28.08 -28.23
C LYS A 36 0.61 -28.41 -27.00
N VAL A 37 1.25 -28.64 -25.85
CA VAL A 37 0.54 -28.79 -24.57
C VAL A 37 -0.24 -27.49 -24.33
N LYS A 38 -1.58 -27.54 -24.38
CA LYS A 38 -2.40 -26.41 -23.93
C LYS A 38 -2.14 -26.22 -22.43
N HIS A 39 -1.52 -25.10 -22.06
CA HIS A 39 -1.42 -24.69 -20.66
C HIS A 39 -2.81 -24.68 -20.04
N ARG A 40 -2.99 -25.48 -19.00
CA ARG A 40 -4.30 -25.69 -18.36
C ARG A 40 -4.58 -24.55 -17.39
N PHE A 41 -5.78 -23.97 -17.50
CA PHE A 41 -6.24 -22.91 -16.61
C PHE A 41 -6.62 -23.50 -15.24
N ILE A 42 -5.86 -23.18 -14.20
CA ILE A 42 -6.14 -23.61 -12.82
C ILE A 42 -7.16 -22.64 -12.21
N THR A 43 -8.42 -23.06 -12.13
CA THR A 43 -9.52 -22.21 -11.67
C THR A 43 -9.32 -21.73 -10.22
N GLY A 44 -8.78 -22.56 -9.34
CA GLY A 44 -8.50 -22.19 -7.95
C GLY A 44 -7.52 -21.02 -7.79
N PHE A 45 -6.59 -20.80 -8.73
CA PHE A 45 -5.73 -19.62 -8.71
C PHE A 45 -6.49 -18.32 -8.97
N THR A 46 -7.61 -18.39 -9.71
CA THR A 46 -8.52 -17.24 -9.84
C THR A 46 -9.16 -16.91 -8.49
N GLY A 47 -9.52 -17.93 -7.71
CA GLY A 47 -9.98 -17.74 -6.34
C GLY A 47 -8.93 -17.14 -5.40
N LEU A 48 -7.67 -17.57 -5.50
CA LEU A 48 -6.58 -16.93 -4.74
C LEU A 48 -6.38 -15.46 -5.12
N ARG A 49 -6.48 -15.12 -6.41
CA ARG A 49 -6.47 -13.71 -6.86
C ARG A 49 -7.64 -12.91 -6.32
N ALA A 50 -8.82 -13.52 -6.19
CA ALA A 50 -9.98 -12.88 -5.58
C ALA A 50 -9.72 -12.58 -4.10
N LEU A 51 -9.21 -13.56 -3.33
CA LEU A 51 -8.85 -13.35 -1.92
C LEU A 51 -7.79 -12.25 -1.77
N ALA A 52 -6.79 -12.24 -2.65
CA ALA A 52 -5.73 -11.24 -2.66
C ALA A 52 -6.27 -9.81 -2.82
N VAL A 53 -7.11 -9.56 -3.84
CA VAL A 53 -7.65 -8.20 -4.06
C VAL A 53 -8.66 -7.81 -3.00
N ILE A 54 -9.46 -8.75 -2.49
CA ILE A 54 -10.39 -8.50 -1.38
C ILE A 54 -9.60 -8.05 -0.14
N GLY A 55 -8.50 -8.73 0.20
CA GLY A 55 -7.64 -8.33 1.31
C GLY A 55 -7.10 -6.90 1.16
N VAL A 56 -6.62 -6.54 -0.04
CA VAL A 56 -6.08 -5.19 -0.28
C VAL A 56 -7.18 -4.12 -0.21
N ILE A 57 -8.36 -4.38 -0.76
CA ILE A 57 -9.51 -3.48 -0.65
C ILE A 57 -9.91 -3.29 0.81
N LEU A 58 -10.02 -4.38 1.56
CA LEU A 58 -10.46 -4.35 2.96
C LEU A 58 -9.44 -3.62 3.85
N TYR A 59 -8.15 -3.70 3.54
CA TYR A 59 -7.12 -2.89 4.20
C TYR A 59 -7.36 -1.39 4.03
N HIS A 60 -7.79 -0.93 2.85
CA HIS A 60 -8.11 0.48 2.64
C HIS A 60 -9.47 0.89 3.22
N PHE A 61 -10.46 -0.01 3.21
CA PHE A 61 -11.79 0.24 3.75
C PHE A 61 -11.81 0.30 5.29
N ASN A 62 -11.14 -0.64 5.96
CA ASN A 62 -11.03 -0.69 7.40
C ASN A 62 -9.67 -1.29 7.82
N PRO A 63 -8.62 -0.45 7.91
CA PRO A 63 -7.28 -0.91 8.29
C PRO A 63 -7.18 -1.39 9.74
N GLN A 64 -8.16 -1.08 10.60
CA GLN A 64 -8.19 -1.58 11.99
C GLN A 64 -8.49 -3.08 12.00
N LEU A 65 -9.58 -3.46 11.34
CA LEU A 65 -10.00 -4.87 11.27
C LEU A 65 -9.09 -5.68 10.35
N PHE A 66 -8.63 -5.09 9.23
CA PHE A 66 -7.84 -5.78 8.21
C PHE A 66 -6.41 -5.25 8.14
N SER A 67 -5.76 -5.10 9.29
CA SER A 67 -4.42 -4.49 9.42
C SER A 67 -3.34 -5.12 8.53
N GLY A 68 -3.46 -6.41 8.22
CA GLY A 68 -2.58 -7.16 7.32
C GLY A 68 -3.13 -7.38 5.91
N GLY A 69 -4.24 -6.75 5.52
CA GLY A 69 -4.87 -6.97 4.20
C GLY A 69 -3.99 -6.60 3.00
N TYR A 70 -3.01 -5.70 3.19
CA TYR A 70 -1.96 -5.40 2.19
C TYR A 70 -1.12 -6.64 1.81
N LEU A 71 -1.10 -7.69 2.65
CA LEU A 71 -0.44 -8.97 2.35
C LEU A 71 -1.12 -9.74 1.19
N GLY A 72 -2.26 -9.29 0.68
CA GLY A 72 -2.79 -9.75 -0.60
C GLY A 72 -1.80 -9.59 -1.75
N VAL A 73 -0.90 -8.59 -1.71
CA VAL A 73 0.12 -8.36 -2.74
C VAL A 73 1.08 -9.56 -2.91
N PRO A 74 1.72 -10.10 -1.84
CA PRO A 74 2.46 -11.36 -1.91
C PRO A 74 1.75 -12.52 -2.61
N ILE A 75 0.42 -12.62 -2.53
CA ILE A 75 -0.34 -13.66 -3.24
C ILE A 75 -0.22 -13.47 -4.76
N PHE A 76 -0.39 -12.25 -5.26
CA PHE A 76 -0.19 -11.93 -6.68
C PHE A 76 1.24 -12.20 -7.12
N LEU A 77 2.22 -11.75 -6.34
CA LEU A 77 3.65 -11.96 -6.62
C LEU A 77 3.99 -13.45 -6.74
N THR A 78 3.54 -14.26 -5.78
CA THR A 78 3.79 -15.72 -5.76
C THR A 78 3.10 -16.41 -6.94
N LEU A 79 1.86 -16.05 -7.25
CA LEU A 79 1.14 -16.56 -8.42
C LEU A 79 1.83 -16.19 -9.74
N SER A 80 2.30 -14.96 -9.87
CA SER A 80 3.05 -14.47 -11.03
C SER A 80 4.32 -15.30 -11.24
N GLY A 81 5.09 -15.51 -10.17
CA GLY A 81 6.30 -16.34 -10.21
C GLY A 81 6.03 -17.77 -10.68
N TYR A 82 4.97 -18.39 -10.14
CA TYR A 82 4.56 -19.73 -10.53
C TYR A 82 4.16 -19.80 -12.00
N LEU A 83 3.22 -18.96 -12.43
CA LEU A 83 2.64 -19.02 -13.78
C LEU A 83 3.65 -18.70 -14.88
N VAL A 84 4.55 -17.75 -14.64
CA VAL A 84 5.63 -17.42 -15.60
C VAL A 84 6.57 -18.60 -15.76
N THR A 85 7.02 -19.17 -14.64
CA THR A 85 8.04 -20.23 -14.63
C THR A 85 7.48 -21.54 -15.18
N ASP A 86 6.26 -21.91 -14.81
CA ASP A 86 5.55 -23.07 -15.35
C ASP A 86 5.35 -22.96 -16.87
N HIS A 87 4.95 -21.77 -17.35
CA HIS A 87 4.81 -21.53 -18.78
C HIS A 87 6.13 -21.68 -19.53
N LEU A 88 7.20 -21.07 -19.00
CA LEU A 88 8.51 -21.09 -19.63
C LEU A 88 9.13 -22.48 -19.67
N ILE A 89 9.08 -23.22 -18.56
CA ILE A 89 9.60 -24.59 -18.49
C ILE A 89 8.79 -25.49 -19.41
N GLY A 90 7.46 -25.38 -19.38
CA GLY A 90 6.58 -26.18 -20.23
C GLY A 90 6.82 -25.93 -21.73
N GLU A 91 7.03 -24.69 -22.15
CA GLU A 91 7.37 -24.36 -23.54
C GLU A 91 8.75 -24.91 -23.91
N TYR A 92 9.77 -24.67 -23.08
CA TYR A 92 11.12 -25.15 -23.36
C TYR A 92 11.20 -26.68 -23.45
N GLN A 93 10.47 -27.42 -22.61
CA GLN A 93 10.38 -28.89 -22.68
C GLN A 93 9.81 -29.40 -24.01
N GLN A 94 8.95 -28.61 -24.68
CA GLN A 94 8.32 -29.01 -25.94
C GLN A 94 9.15 -28.60 -27.16
N THR A 95 9.73 -27.39 -27.12
CA THR A 95 10.33 -26.76 -28.31
C THR A 95 11.84 -26.56 -28.20
N ASN A 96 12.48 -26.92 -27.08
CA ASN A 96 13.91 -26.64 -26.77
C ASN A 96 14.32 -25.17 -26.95
N THR A 97 13.33 -24.29 -27.02
CA THR A 97 13.45 -22.86 -27.32
C THR A 97 12.31 -22.16 -26.60
N PHE A 98 12.46 -20.86 -26.33
CA PHE A 98 11.44 -20.04 -25.71
C PHE A 98 11.28 -18.75 -26.50
N ASP A 99 10.08 -18.46 -26.98
CA ASP A 99 9.80 -17.26 -27.75
C ASP A 99 9.60 -16.05 -26.82
N TYR A 100 10.72 -15.46 -26.40
CA TYR A 100 10.76 -14.30 -25.51
C TYR A 100 9.98 -13.10 -26.05
N GLY A 101 10.05 -12.85 -27.37
CA GLY A 101 9.34 -11.75 -28.01
C GLY A 101 7.83 -11.94 -27.96
N ASN A 102 7.34 -13.14 -28.28
CA ASN A 102 5.91 -13.45 -28.22
C ASN A 102 5.37 -13.50 -26.79
N PHE A 103 6.18 -13.98 -25.83
CA PHE A 103 5.86 -13.92 -24.40
C PHE A 103 5.59 -12.49 -23.93
N TRP A 104 6.44 -11.55 -24.34
CA TRP A 104 6.27 -10.13 -24.03
C TRP A 104 5.12 -9.49 -24.77
N TYR A 105 4.98 -9.79 -26.07
CA TYR A 105 3.87 -9.31 -26.88
C TYR A 105 2.51 -9.67 -26.26
N LYS A 106 2.32 -10.92 -25.81
CA LYS A 106 1.09 -11.35 -25.14
C LYS A 106 0.84 -10.61 -23.82
N ARG A 107 1.89 -10.31 -23.04
CA ARG A 107 1.77 -9.55 -21.78
C ARG A 107 1.43 -8.09 -22.02
N ILE A 108 2.13 -7.44 -22.93
CA ILE A 108 1.87 -6.04 -23.29
C ILE A 108 0.41 -5.91 -23.74
N LYS A 109 -0.04 -6.77 -24.65
CA LYS A 109 -1.45 -6.79 -25.09
C LYS A 109 -2.45 -6.98 -23.98
N LYS A 110 -2.08 -7.73 -22.93
CA LYS A 110 -2.98 -8.05 -21.81
C LYS A 110 -3.02 -6.96 -20.74
N LEU A 111 -1.87 -6.36 -20.42
CA LEU A 111 -1.72 -5.46 -19.26
C LEU A 111 -1.72 -3.99 -19.66
N TYR A 112 -0.97 -3.60 -20.70
CA TYR A 112 -0.76 -2.18 -21.03
C TYR A 112 -2.04 -1.43 -21.42
N PRO A 113 -3.02 -1.99 -22.15
CA PRO A 113 -4.21 -1.23 -22.52
C PRO A 113 -4.94 -0.66 -21.31
N THR A 114 -5.21 -1.49 -20.31
CA THR A 114 -5.87 -1.05 -19.06
C THR A 114 -4.98 -0.10 -18.26
N LEU A 115 -3.67 -0.38 -18.16
CA LEU A 115 -2.72 0.49 -17.46
C LEU A 115 -2.68 1.89 -18.09
N ILE A 116 -2.54 1.99 -19.41
CA ILE A 116 -2.49 3.26 -20.14
C ILE A 116 -3.79 4.03 -19.92
N VAL A 117 -4.96 3.40 -20.10
CA VAL A 117 -6.22 4.13 -19.93
C VAL A 117 -6.37 4.62 -18.49
N MET A 118 -6.02 3.80 -17.49
CA MET A 118 -6.05 4.22 -16.09
C MET A 118 -5.08 5.38 -15.83
N LEU A 119 -3.83 5.31 -16.30
CA LEU A 119 -2.83 6.37 -16.09
C LEU A 119 -3.29 7.71 -16.67
N PHE A 120 -3.82 7.69 -17.90
CA PHE A 120 -4.27 8.90 -18.58
C PHE A 120 -5.59 9.44 -18.01
N ALA A 121 -6.55 8.58 -17.66
CA ALA A 121 -7.77 9.03 -16.99
C ALA A 121 -7.49 9.64 -15.61
N THR A 122 -6.49 9.10 -14.90
CA THR A 122 -6.02 9.66 -13.62
C THR A 122 -5.30 11.00 -13.86
N ALA A 123 -4.49 11.11 -14.92
CA ALA A 123 -3.84 12.36 -15.32
C ALA A 123 -4.84 13.46 -15.68
N ASP A 124 -5.91 13.12 -16.39
CA ASP A 124 -7.02 14.03 -16.70
C ASP A 124 -7.63 14.58 -15.42
N TYR A 125 -8.00 13.69 -14.50
CA TYR A 125 -8.59 14.09 -13.22
C TYR A 125 -7.66 15.04 -12.46
N ILE A 126 -6.37 14.70 -12.35
CA ILE A 126 -5.35 15.56 -11.71
C ILE A 126 -5.30 16.94 -12.39
N THR A 127 -5.30 16.98 -13.72
CA THR A 127 -5.17 18.23 -14.49
C THR A 127 -6.37 19.18 -14.27
N PHE A 128 -7.57 18.62 -14.20
CA PHE A 128 -8.80 19.41 -14.08
C PHE A 128 -9.18 19.71 -12.62
N PHE A 129 -8.89 18.81 -11.69
CA PHE A 129 -9.45 18.86 -10.34
C PHE A 129 -8.41 18.87 -9.21
N GLN A 130 -7.16 18.41 -9.44
CA GLN A 130 -6.13 18.30 -8.39
C GLN A 130 -4.75 18.77 -8.87
N ARG A 131 -4.65 20.05 -9.23
CA ARG A 131 -3.41 20.61 -9.81
C ARG A 131 -2.18 20.53 -8.91
N ASN A 132 -2.37 20.39 -7.60
CA ASN A 132 -1.30 20.18 -6.63
C ASN A 132 -0.51 18.89 -6.87
N LEU A 133 -1.10 17.88 -7.53
CA LEU A 133 -0.42 16.62 -7.86
C LEU A 133 0.27 16.63 -9.23
N LEU A 134 0.22 17.75 -9.98
CA LEU A 134 0.75 17.79 -11.34
C LEU A 134 2.28 17.61 -11.40
N ALA A 135 3.04 18.12 -10.43
CA ALA A 135 4.48 18.31 -10.60
C ALA A 135 5.33 17.04 -10.76
N ASN A 136 4.82 15.90 -10.29
CA ASN A 136 5.47 14.59 -10.42
C ASN A 136 4.71 13.66 -11.38
N LEU A 137 3.71 14.17 -12.11
CA LEU A 137 2.77 13.37 -12.89
C LEU A 137 3.45 12.68 -14.07
N TRP A 138 4.23 13.40 -14.88
CA TRP A 138 4.89 12.79 -16.04
C TRP A 138 5.92 11.73 -15.62
N GLN A 139 6.69 11.97 -14.54
CA GLN A 139 7.64 11.00 -14.02
C GLN A 139 6.92 9.75 -13.55
N SER A 140 5.81 9.92 -12.82
CA SER A 140 4.96 8.81 -12.36
C SER A 140 4.44 7.98 -13.53
N ILE A 141 3.98 8.63 -14.61
CA ILE A 141 3.47 7.94 -15.81
C ILE A 141 4.58 7.20 -16.54
N VAL A 142 5.70 7.87 -16.85
CA VAL A 142 6.82 7.26 -17.58
C VAL A 142 7.37 6.08 -16.82
N THR A 143 7.64 6.25 -15.52
CA THR A 143 8.23 5.18 -14.69
C THR A 143 7.28 4.00 -14.48
N ASN A 144 5.96 4.22 -14.47
CA ASN A 144 4.98 3.12 -14.48
C ASN A 144 4.96 2.38 -15.81
N LEU A 145 5.04 3.11 -16.94
CA LEU A 145 5.12 2.51 -18.28
C LEU A 145 6.43 1.74 -18.50
N THR A 146 7.53 2.15 -17.86
CA THR A 146 8.82 1.45 -17.95
C THR A 146 9.04 0.42 -16.84
N TYR A 147 8.05 0.20 -15.96
CA TYR A 147 8.16 -0.67 -14.79
C TYR A 147 9.32 -0.33 -13.86
N THR A 148 9.62 0.96 -13.66
CA THR A 148 10.66 1.47 -12.75
C THR A 148 10.11 2.37 -11.64
N TYR A 149 8.77 2.48 -11.52
CA TYR A 149 8.11 3.35 -10.54
C TYR A 149 8.52 3.10 -9.09
N ASN A 150 8.73 1.83 -8.70
CA ASN A 150 9.16 1.50 -7.33
C ASN A 150 10.54 2.11 -6.98
N TRP A 151 11.49 2.12 -7.94
CA TRP A 151 12.80 2.74 -7.74
C TRP A 151 12.71 4.27 -7.79
N TYR A 152 11.82 4.82 -8.61
CA TYR A 152 11.54 6.25 -8.62
C TYR A 152 11.07 6.73 -7.23
N GLU A 153 10.11 6.03 -6.61
CA GLU A 153 9.64 6.35 -5.26
C GLU A 153 10.76 6.28 -4.22
N ILE A 154 11.59 5.22 -4.27
CA ILE A 154 12.75 5.06 -3.37
C ILE A 154 13.74 6.22 -3.52
N LEU A 155 14.12 6.56 -4.75
CA LEU A 155 15.14 7.59 -5.03
C LEU A 155 14.65 9.00 -4.71
N ASN A 156 13.34 9.24 -4.77
CA ASN A 156 12.73 10.51 -4.37
C ASN A 156 12.34 10.57 -2.90
N GLY A 157 12.67 9.54 -2.11
CA GLY A 157 12.40 9.48 -0.67
C GLY A 157 10.90 9.51 -0.34
N GLN A 158 10.05 9.03 -1.25
CA GLN A 158 8.61 9.00 -1.04
C GLN A 158 8.26 7.88 -0.07
N SER A 159 7.42 8.19 0.90
CA SER A 159 6.94 7.21 1.86
C SER A 159 5.61 6.61 1.40
N TYR A 160 5.53 5.28 1.45
CA TYR A 160 4.29 4.53 1.25
C TYR A 160 3.29 4.75 2.40
N PHE A 161 3.80 5.06 3.59
CA PHE A 161 3.01 5.12 4.84
C PHE A 161 2.74 6.56 5.31
N GLN A 162 3.23 7.56 4.57
CA GLN A 162 2.87 8.97 4.76
C GLN A 162 1.57 9.25 4.01
N ASN A 163 0.45 9.22 4.74
CA ASN A 163 -0.85 9.62 4.20
C ASN A 163 -1.14 11.08 4.59
N PHE A 164 -0.63 12.04 3.85
CA PHE A 164 -1.20 13.40 3.93
C PHE A 164 -2.42 13.45 3.02
N ALA A 165 -3.58 13.80 3.57
CA ALA A 165 -4.79 13.96 2.76
C ALA A 165 -4.52 14.99 1.64
N GLY A 166 -4.62 14.56 0.38
CA GLY A 166 -4.35 15.41 -0.79
C GLY A 166 -2.90 15.48 -1.27
N SER A 167 -1.94 14.75 -0.69
CA SER A 167 -0.57 14.67 -1.24
C SER A 167 -0.11 13.26 -1.64
N GLN A 168 -0.91 12.23 -1.32
CA GLN A 168 -0.59 10.87 -1.74
C GLN A 168 -0.78 10.73 -3.26
N SER A 169 0.20 10.14 -3.93
CA SER A 169 0.09 9.84 -5.35
C SER A 169 -0.99 8.77 -5.59
N PRO A 170 -1.95 8.98 -6.50
CA PRO A 170 -2.94 7.96 -6.86
C PRO A 170 -2.30 6.75 -7.58
N PHE A 171 -0.99 6.82 -7.87
CA PHE A 171 -0.22 5.77 -8.52
C PHE A 171 0.60 4.93 -7.54
N THR A 172 0.62 5.26 -6.25
CA THR A 172 1.55 4.68 -5.27
C THR A 172 1.54 3.14 -5.27
N HIS A 173 0.37 2.50 -5.35
CA HIS A 173 0.23 1.03 -5.38
C HIS A 173 0.90 0.36 -6.59
N LEU A 174 1.13 1.08 -7.69
CA LEU A 174 1.69 0.50 -8.92
C LEU A 174 3.17 0.09 -8.78
N TRP A 175 3.81 0.39 -7.65
CA TRP A 175 5.14 -0.14 -7.31
C TRP A 175 5.22 -1.66 -7.49
N THR A 176 4.14 -2.39 -7.16
CA THR A 176 4.11 -3.85 -7.29
C THR A 176 4.14 -4.30 -8.75
N LEU A 177 3.46 -3.57 -9.64
CA LEU A 177 3.46 -3.84 -11.08
C LEU A 177 4.83 -3.57 -11.67
N ALA A 178 5.57 -2.57 -11.15
CA ALA A 178 6.96 -2.36 -11.53
C ALA A 178 7.83 -3.57 -11.16
N VAL A 179 7.70 -4.10 -9.93
CA VAL A 179 8.41 -5.31 -9.51
C VAL A 179 8.04 -6.53 -10.38
N GLU A 180 6.75 -6.75 -10.66
CA GLU A 180 6.31 -7.85 -11.55
C GLU A 180 6.82 -7.67 -12.99
N GLY A 181 6.80 -6.44 -13.52
CA GLY A 181 7.31 -6.12 -14.84
C GLY A 181 8.81 -6.37 -14.98
N GLN A 182 9.59 -6.00 -13.97
CA GLN A 182 11.02 -6.33 -13.89
C GLN A 182 11.25 -7.84 -13.85
N PHE A 183 10.44 -8.58 -13.08
CA PHE A 183 10.51 -10.04 -13.06
C PHE A 183 10.19 -10.66 -14.43
N TYR A 184 9.17 -10.16 -15.14
CA TYR A 184 8.85 -10.62 -16.50
C TYR A 184 10.00 -10.36 -17.50
N LEU A 185 10.86 -9.38 -17.23
CA LEU A 185 12.02 -9.06 -18.07
C LEU A 185 13.18 -9.99 -17.77
N ILE A 186 13.56 -10.04 -16.49
CA ILE A 186 14.84 -10.61 -16.06
C ILE A 186 14.73 -12.13 -15.89
N TRP A 187 13.66 -12.62 -15.27
CA TRP A 187 13.57 -14.04 -14.89
C TRP A 187 13.56 -14.99 -16.09
N PRO A 188 12.80 -14.74 -17.18
CA PRO A 188 12.87 -15.62 -18.35
C PRO A 188 14.26 -15.67 -18.97
N LEU A 189 15.02 -14.57 -18.96
CA LEU A 189 16.41 -14.56 -19.45
C LEU A 189 17.30 -15.44 -18.58
N ILE A 190 17.21 -15.30 -17.25
CA ILE A 190 17.96 -16.15 -16.31
C ILE A 190 17.66 -17.63 -16.55
N VAL A 191 16.36 -17.99 -16.62
CA VAL A 191 15.99 -19.39 -16.82
C VAL A 191 16.45 -19.90 -18.18
N MET A 192 16.29 -19.14 -19.26
CA MET A 192 16.82 -19.53 -20.57
C MET A 192 18.33 -19.74 -20.57
N LEU A 193 19.10 -18.87 -19.90
CA LEU A 193 20.56 -19.02 -19.82
C LEU A 193 20.92 -20.32 -19.06
N ILE A 194 20.29 -20.57 -17.90
CA ILE A 194 20.48 -21.82 -17.15
C ILE A 194 20.13 -23.03 -18.03
N LEU A 195 18.95 -23.02 -18.64
CA LEU A 195 18.49 -24.11 -19.48
C LEU A 195 19.33 -24.30 -20.74
N ARG A 196 20.04 -23.28 -21.24
CA ARG A 196 20.92 -23.37 -22.42
C ARG A 196 22.34 -23.83 -22.07
N PHE A 197 22.94 -23.30 -21.00
CA PHE A 197 24.32 -23.61 -20.62
C PHE A 197 24.49 -24.99 -20.01
N PHE A 198 23.47 -25.51 -19.32
CA PHE A 198 23.52 -26.83 -18.70
C PHE A 198 22.96 -27.96 -19.60
N ASN A 199 22.48 -27.64 -20.81
CA ASN A 199 21.96 -28.60 -21.79
C ASN A 199 23.08 -29.27 -22.61
N LYS A 200 23.96 -30.01 -21.94
CA LYS A 200 24.94 -30.88 -22.62
C LYS A 200 24.36 -32.28 -22.82
N GLY A 201 23.59 -32.43 -23.90
CA GLY A 201 23.32 -33.67 -24.63
C GLY A 201 23.05 -34.96 -23.84
N ARG A 202 21.78 -35.23 -23.52
CA ARG A 202 21.06 -36.52 -23.31
C ARG A 202 19.96 -36.34 -22.26
N GLN A 203 18.87 -37.11 -22.36
CA GLN A 203 17.67 -37.14 -21.48
C GLN A 203 17.92 -37.01 -19.96
N LYS A 204 19.10 -37.39 -19.44
CA LYS A 204 19.49 -37.15 -18.03
C LYS A 204 19.70 -35.67 -17.68
N SER A 205 19.89 -34.77 -18.65
CA SER A 205 20.17 -33.34 -18.45
C SER A 205 18.93 -32.51 -18.07
N GLU A 206 17.71 -32.90 -18.48
CA GLU A 206 16.51 -32.09 -18.25
C GLU A 206 16.16 -31.93 -16.75
N ALA A 207 16.22 -33.01 -15.97
CA ALA A 207 15.99 -32.98 -14.53
C ALA A 207 17.10 -32.22 -13.77
N LEU A 208 18.34 -32.24 -14.29
CA LEU A 208 19.47 -31.49 -13.73
C LEU A 208 19.35 -29.98 -13.99
N ASN A 209 18.85 -29.59 -15.16
CA ASN A 209 18.68 -28.18 -15.53
C ASN A 209 17.57 -27.51 -14.71
N GLN A 210 16.49 -28.24 -14.43
CA GLN A 210 15.41 -27.76 -13.56
C GLN A 210 15.87 -27.59 -12.10
N LYS A 211 16.71 -28.49 -11.59
CA LYS A 211 17.30 -28.32 -10.25
C LYS A 211 18.12 -27.03 -10.13
N GLN A 212 18.84 -26.65 -11.19
CA GLN A 212 19.57 -25.37 -11.19
C GLN A 212 18.63 -24.17 -11.15
N VAL A 213 17.53 -24.19 -11.90
CA VAL A 213 16.50 -23.15 -11.82
C VAL A 213 15.92 -23.06 -10.41
N LEU A 214 15.65 -24.20 -9.77
CA LEU A 214 15.18 -24.25 -8.39
C LEU A 214 16.22 -23.66 -7.41
N TYR A 215 17.48 -24.07 -7.51
CA TYR A 215 18.55 -23.57 -6.63
C TYR A 215 18.79 -22.07 -6.80
N VAL A 216 18.75 -21.56 -8.03
CA VAL A 216 18.85 -20.11 -8.29
C VAL A 216 17.64 -19.37 -7.74
N ALA A 217 16.42 -19.90 -7.93
CA ALA A 217 15.20 -19.30 -7.36
C ALA A 217 15.27 -19.24 -5.82
N LEU A 218 15.65 -20.34 -5.17
CA LEU A 218 15.76 -20.40 -3.71
C LEU A 218 16.94 -19.56 -3.19
N GLY A 219 18.08 -19.54 -3.88
CA GLY A 219 19.24 -18.75 -3.51
C GLY A 219 18.97 -17.24 -3.60
N LEU A 220 18.37 -16.77 -4.69
CA LEU A 220 17.95 -15.38 -4.84
C LEU A 220 16.82 -15.01 -3.86
N SER A 221 15.91 -15.94 -3.59
CA SER A 221 14.88 -15.75 -2.55
C SER A 221 15.51 -15.57 -1.17
N LEU A 222 16.49 -16.40 -0.81
CA LEU A 222 17.19 -16.30 0.47
C LEU A 222 17.98 -14.98 0.57
N PHE A 223 18.67 -14.59 -0.50
CA PHE A 223 19.37 -13.31 -0.59
C PHE A 223 18.40 -12.14 -0.33
N SER A 224 17.27 -12.12 -1.03
CA SER A 224 16.21 -11.10 -0.88
C SER A 224 15.64 -11.02 0.53
N ILE A 225 15.45 -12.18 1.20
CA ILE A 225 14.99 -12.25 2.60
C ILE A 225 16.02 -11.65 3.56
N ILE A 226 17.29 -12.03 3.40
CA ILE A 226 18.38 -11.55 4.26
C ILE A 226 18.56 -10.04 4.07
N GLU A 227 18.55 -9.56 2.84
CA GLU A 227 18.65 -8.14 2.51
C GLU A 227 17.51 -7.34 3.13
N MET A 228 16.26 -7.80 3.03
CA MET A 228 15.12 -7.16 3.69
C MET A 228 15.31 -7.07 5.21
N ALA A 229 15.74 -8.15 5.85
CA ALA A 229 15.94 -8.19 7.30
C ALA A 229 17.10 -7.30 7.77
N LEU A 230 18.15 -7.16 6.96
CA LEU A 230 19.32 -6.31 7.26
C LEU A 230 19.05 -4.82 7.02
N LEU A 231 18.32 -4.47 5.96
CA LEU A 231 18.00 -3.09 5.61
C LEU A 231 16.88 -2.50 6.47
N TYR A 232 16.01 -3.34 7.04
CA TYR A 232 14.94 -2.88 7.91
C TYR A 232 15.48 -2.30 9.23
N GLN A 233 15.07 -1.06 9.52
CA GLN A 233 15.41 -0.36 10.76
C GLN A 233 14.14 -0.09 11.56
N HIS A 234 14.15 -0.42 12.85
CA HIS A 234 13.01 -0.18 13.73
C HIS A 234 12.84 1.33 13.99
N GLY A 235 11.59 1.82 13.95
CA GLY A 235 11.26 3.22 14.18
C GLY A 235 11.62 4.16 13.03
N VAL A 236 12.03 3.61 11.89
CA VAL A 236 12.30 4.34 10.64
C VAL A 236 11.29 3.90 9.59
N ASP A 237 10.89 4.82 8.72
CA ASP A 237 9.99 4.55 7.61
C ASP A 237 10.46 3.34 6.77
N PRO A 238 9.66 2.27 6.64
CA PRO A 238 10.10 1.05 5.97
C PRO A 238 9.92 1.06 4.44
N SER A 239 9.61 2.20 3.81
CA SER A 239 9.26 2.27 2.39
C SER A 239 10.39 1.76 1.47
N ARG A 240 11.66 1.96 1.84
CA ARG A 240 12.80 1.41 1.06
C ARG A 240 12.75 -0.11 0.94
N VAL A 241 12.46 -0.82 2.02
CA VAL A 241 12.37 -2.28 2.02
C VAL A 241 11.01 -2.76 1.52
N TYR A 242 9.98 -1.91 1.60
CA TYR A 242 8.65 -2.21 1.10
C TYR A 242 8.57 -2.15 -0.44
N TYR A 243 9.18 -1.13 -1.06
CA TYR A 243 9.20 -0.93 -2.51
C TYR A 243 10.30 -1.72 -3.25
N GLY A 244 11.38 -2.10 -2.55
CA GLY A 244 12.57 -2.67 -3.16
C GLY A 244 12.30 -3.99 -3.90
N THR A 245 12.68 -4.07 -5.17
CA THR A 245 12.63 -5.36 -5.90
C THR A 245 13.56 -6.37 -5.25
N ASP A 246 14.73 -5.89 -4.83
CA ASP A 246 15.79 -6.58 -4.08
C ASP A 246 15.26 -7.21 -2.80
N THR A 247 14.44 -6.49 -2.03
CA THR A 247 13.88 -6.96 -0.75
C THR A 247 12.56 -7.72 -0.88
N ARG A 248 11.89 -7.68 -2.04
CA ARG A 248 10.54 -8.26 -2.24
C ARG A 248 10.48 -9.43 -3.22
N MET A 249 11.50 -9.62 -4.05
CA MET A 249 11.51 -10.67 -5.08
C MET A 249 11.37 -12.08 -4.51
N PHE A 250 11.72 -12.32 -3.24
CA PHE A 250 11.55 -13.63 -2.60
C PHE A 250 10.14 -14.19 -2.76
N SER A 251 9.09 -13.36 -2.66
CA SER A 251 7.71 -13.85 -2.78
C SER A 251 7.43 -14.41 -4.18
N ILE A 252 7.90 -13.72 -5.21
CA ILE A 252 7.78 -14.15 -6.60
C ILE A 252 8.62 -15.41 -6.83
N LEU A 253 9.87 -15.42 -6.35
CA LEU A 253 10.81 -16.51 -6.55
C LEU A 253 10.40 -17.80 -5.83
N LEU A 254 9.75 -17.71 -4.67
CA LEU A 254 9.14 -18.86 -4.01
C LEU A 254 8.01 -19.49 -4.85
N GLY A 255 7.22 -18.67 -5.53
CA GLY A 255 6.26 -19.13 -6.53
C GLY A 255 6.92 -19.81 -7.73
N ALA A 256 8.01 -19.23 -8.24
CA ALA A 256 8.83 -19.83 -9.30
C ALA A 256 9.42 -21.19 -8.88
N ALA A 257 9.93 -21.29 -7.65
CA ALA A 257 10.41 -22.54 -7.07
C ALA A 257 9.30 -23.62 -7.02
N LEU A 258 8.09 -23.24 -6.59
CA LEU A 258 6.94 -24.16 -6.58
C LEU A 258 6.61 -24.67 -8.00
N ALA A 259 6.72 -23.83 -9.03
CA ALA A 259 6.48 -24.27 -10.42
C ALA A 259 7.48 -25.32 -10.89
N VAL A 260 8.73 -25.27 -10.42
CA VAL A 260 9.74 -26.30 -10.71
C VAL A 260 9.45 -27.59 -9.92
N ILE A 261 9.09 -27.47 -8.64
CA ILE A 261 8.81 -28.61 -7.76
C ILE A 261 7.54 -29.35 -8.21
N TRP A 262 6.51 -28.57 -8.57
CA TRP A 262 5.19 -29.05 -8.94
C TRP A 262 4.63 -28.31 -10.17
N PRO A 263 5.07 -28.70 -11.38
CA PRO A 263 4.55 -28.11 -12.62
C PRO A 263 3.07 -28.43 -12.80
N SER A 264 2.35 -27.57 -13.51
CA SER A 264 0.89 -27.63 -13.65
C SER A 264 0.38 -28.84 -14.43
N ASN A 265 1.26 -29.52 -15.17
CA ASN A 265 0.96 -30.77 -15.86
C ASN A 265 0.98 -32.01 -14.92
N ARG A 266 1.52 -31.89 -13.71
CA ARG A 266 1.60 -32.95 -12.70
C ARG A 266 0.33 -33.01 -11.83
N ILE A 267 -0.83 -33.17 -12.46
CA ILE A 267 -2.12 -33.26 -11.74
C ILE A 267 -2.31 -34.66 -11.17
N MET A 268 -2.70 -34.75 -9.89
CA MET A 268 -3.08 -36.02 -9.28
C MET A 268 -4.57 -36.31 -9.54
N HIS A 269 -4.87 -36.98 -10.65
CA HIS A 269 -6.25 -37.36 -11.00
C HIS A 269 -6.85 -38.43 -10.08
N HIS A 270 -6.02 -39.30 -9.51
CA HIS A 270 -6.43 -40.40 -8.61
C HIS A 270 -5.58 -40.38 -7.34
N ALA A 271 -5.72 -39.33 -6.55
CA ALA A 271 -5.06 -39.24 -5.26
C ALA A 271 -5.73 -40.19 -4.25
N GLY A 272 -4.92 -40.97 -3.53
CA GLY A 272 -5.39 -41.82 -2.44
C GLY A 272 -5.87 -40.98 -1.24
N LYS A 273 -6.52 -41.64 -0.28
CA LYS A 273 -7.08 -40.97 0.91
C LYS A 273 -6.01 -40.18 1.68
N GLU A 274 -4.82 -40.74 1.85
CA GLU A 274 -3.70 -40.09 2.55
C GLU A 274 -3.24 -38.82 1.85
N GLN A 275 -3.07 -38.84 0.52
CA GLN A 275 -2.68 -37.66 -0.23
C GLN A 275 -3.76 -36.57 -0.19
N ASN A 276 -5.04 -36.97 -0.25
CA ASN A 276 -6.15 -36.03 -0.11
C ASN A 276 -6.13 -35.35 1.27
N VAL A 277 -5.96 -36.12 2.35
CA VAL A 277 -5.86 -35.58 3.71
C VAL A 277 -4.65 -34.65 3.81
N PHE A 278 -3.48 -35.08 3.32
CA PHE A 278 -2.26 -34.27 3.33
C PHE A 278 -2.46 -32.90 2.65
N PHE A 279 -2.95 -32.87 1.40
CA PHE A 279 -3.15 -31.60 0.69
C PHE A 279 -4.29 -30.76 1.27
N ASN A 280 -5.31 -31.38 1.86
CA ASN A 280 -6.35 -30.65 2.57
C ASN A 280 -5.77 -29.96 3.82
N VAL A 281 -4.97 -30.67 4.62
CA VAL A 281 -4.31 -30.12 5.81
C VAL A 281 -3.32 -29.02 5.44
N ILE A 282 -2.45 -29.25 4.46
CA ILE A 282 -1.44 -28.26 4.03
C ILE A 282 -2.11 -26.98 3.50
N GLY A 283 -3.14 -27.11 2.66
CA GLY A 283 -3.88 -25.94 2.18
C GLY A 283 -4.65 -25.23 3.30
N GLY A 284 -5.16 -25.98 4.28
CA GLY A 284 -5.82 -25.42 5.46
C GLY A 284 -4.87 -24.64 6.36
N ILE A 285 -3.68 -25.19 6.64
CA ILE A 285 -2.62 -24.50 7.38
C ILE A 285 -2.21 -23.22 6.65
N GLY A 286 -1.99 -23.28 5.33
CA GLY A 286 -1.65 -22.11 4.53
C GLY A 286 -2.70 -21.00 4.62
N LEU A 287 -3.98 -21.32 4.39
CA LEU A 287 -5.08 -20.36 4.48
C LEU A 287 -5.26 -19.80 5.90
N PHE A 288 -5.14 -20.65 6.92
CA PHE A 288 -5.28 -20.25 8.31
C PHE A 288 -4.17 -19.29 8.73
N LEU A 289 -2.91 -19.59 8.39
CA LEU A 289 -1.79 -18.69 8.65
C LEU A 289 -1.92 -17.35 7.92
N MET A 290 -2.33 -17.37 6.65
CA MET A 290 -2.62 -16.14 5.91
C MET A 290 -3.72 -15.32 6.59
N ALA A 291 -4.82 -15.97 7.03
CA ALA A 291 -5.89 -15.30 7.73
C ALA A 291 -5.40 -14.64 9.03
N ILE A 292 -4.68 -15.37 9.90
CA ILE A 292 -4.13 -14.81 11.14
C ILE A 292 -3.30 -13.55 10.85
N LEU A 293 -2.39 -13.61 9.88
CA LEU A 293 -1.51 -12.49 9.57
C LEU A 293 -2.29 -11.29 9.01
N VAL A 294 -3.35 -11.53 8.21
CA VAL A 294 -4.25 -10.48 7.70
C VAL A 294 -4.97 -9.73 8.82
N PHE A 295 -5.33 -10.40 9.92
CA PHE A 295 -6.04 -9.76 11.03
C PHE A 295 -5.12 -9.20 12.12
N THR A 296 -3.85 -9.62 12.19
CA THR A 296 -2.99 -9.33 13.36
C THR A 296 -1.72 -8.52 13.06
N VAL A 297 -1.25 -8.47 11.81
CA VAL A 297 0.05 -7.88 11.48
C VAL A 297 -0.10 -6.55 10.75
N GLY A 298 0.29 -5.48 11.42
CA GLY A 298 0.33 -4.13 10.84
C GLY A 298 1.52 -3.92 9.88
N ALA A 299 1.32 -3.01 8.93
CA ALA A 299 2.22 -2.78 7.80
C ALA A 299 3.59 -2.17 8.15
N GLN A 300 3.73 -1.57 9.34
CA GLN A 300 4.99 -1.01 9.85
C GLN A 300 5.63 -1.86 10.96
N SER A 301 5.08 -3.05 11.26
CA SER A 301 5.57 -3.86 12.38
C SER A 301 6.96 -4.48 12.09
N THR A 302 7.80 -4.55 13.13
CA THR A 302 9.11 -5.21 13.04
C THR A 302 9.01 -6.69 12.67
N PHE A 303 7.99 -7.39 13.18
CA PHE A 303 7.76 -8.79 12.87
C PHE A 303 7.57 -9.02 11.36
N LEU A 304 6.83 -8.14 10.69
CA LEU A 304 6.57 -8.24 9.26
C LEU A 304 7.87 -8.33 8.44
N TYR A 305 8.79 -7.40 8.65
CA TYR A 305 10.02 -7.28 7.86
C TYR A 305 11.14 -8.22 8.32
N ARG A 306 11.04 -8.80 9.53
CA ARG A 306 12.01 -9.79 10.04
C ARG A 306 11.60 -11.25 9.85
N GLY A 307 10.46 -11.52 9.23
CA GLY A 307 10.06 -12.89 8.89
C GLY A 307 8.57 -13.08 8.64
N GLY A 308 7.70 -12.22 9.17
CA GLY A 308 6.25 -12.34 9.01
C GLY A 308 5.81 -12.35 7.54
N MET A 309 6.46 -11.55 6.69
CA MET A 309 6.20 -11.54 5.27
C MET A 309 6.67 -12.81 4.55
N VAL A 310 7.78 -13.39 4.98
CA VAL A 310 8.28 -14.68 4.48
C VAL A 310 7.30 -15.79 4.85
N LEU A 311 6.85 -15.79 6.12
CA LEU A 311 5.84 -16.72 6.61
C LEU A 311 4.56 -16.63 5.78
N PHE A 312 4.09 -15.42 5.47
CA PHE A 312 2.92 -15.23 4.62
C PHE A 312 3.12 -15.77 3.20
N SER A 313 4.27 -15.50 2.57
CA SER A 313 4.58 -16.00 1.22
C SER A 313 4.72 -17.54 1.21
N LEU A 314 5.29 -18.14 2.25
CA LEU A 314 5.32 -19.59 2.40
C LEU A 314 3.90 -20.17 2.59
N ALA A 315 3.05 -19.55 3.41
CA ALA A 315 1.65 -19.94 3.57
C ALA A 315 0.86 -19.85 2.26
N THR A 316 1.17 -18.84 1.44
CA THR A 316 0.66 -18.70 0.07
C THR A 316 1.13 -19.88 -0.81
N VAL A 317 2.42 -20.23 -0.79
CA VAL A 317 2.98 -21.38 -1.51
C VAL A 317 2.32 -22.69 -1.09
N LEU A 318 2.12 -22.93 0.20
CA LEU A 318 1.43 -24.14 0.70
C LEU A 318 0.00 -24.24 0.16
N THR A 319 -0.72 -23.12 0.18
CA THR A 319 -2.08 -23.06 -0.37
C THR A 319 -2.09 -23.29 -1.87
N MET A 320 -1.18 -22.65 -2.61
CA MET A 320 -1.02 -22.84 -4.05
C MET A 320 -0.68 -24.28 -4.40
N TRP A 321 0.19 -24.93 -3.61
CA TRP A 321 0.58 -26.32 -3.82
C TRP A 321 -0.61 -27.28 -3.67
N ALA A 322 -1.43 -27.06 -2.65
CA ALA A 322 -2.67 -27.83 -2.46
C ALA A 322 -3.69 -27.61 -3.60
N VAL A 323 -3.77 -26.39 -4.14
CA VAL A 323 -4.66 -26.04 -5.26
C VAL A 323 -4.19 -26.67 -6.57
N VAL A 324 -2.91 -26.53 -6.94
CA VAL A 324 -2.41 -26.99 -8.24
C VAL A 324 -2.32 -28.50 -8.35
N THR A 325 -2.06 -29.19 -7.23
CA THR A 325 -2.03 -30.65 -7.20
C THR A 325 -3.40 -31.26 -7.54
N ASN A 326 -4.49 -30.55 -7.19
CA ASN A 326 -5.88 -30.95 -7.42
C ASN A 326 -6.23 -32.35 -6.87
N ALA A 327 -5.53 -32.80 -5.82
CA ALA A 327 -5.86 -34.00 -5.07
C ALA A 327 -7.02 -33.75 -4.09
N GLY A 328 -6.92 -32.67 -3.31
CA GLY A 328 -7.90 -32.28 -2.30
C GLY A 328 -9.05 -31.41 -2.82
N PHE A 329 -9.85 -30.86 -1.90
CA PHE A 329 -11.02 -30.04 -2.24
C PHE A 329 -10.71 -28.56 -2.52
N TRP A 330 -9.49 -28.08 -2.24
CA TRP A 330 -9.16 -26.65 -2.26
C TRP A 330 -9.35 -26.00 -3.63
N ASN A 331 -8.94 -26.66 -4.72
CA ASN A 331 -9.19 -26.14 -6.07
C ASN A 331 -10.69 -25.95 -6.33
N LYS A 332 -11.52 -26.94 -5.95
CA LYS A 332 -12.98 -26.87 -6.08
C LYS A 332 -13.57 -25.77 -5.19
N ARG A 333 -13.13 -25.62 -3.94
CA ARG A 333 -13.65 -24.64 -2.99
C ARG A 333 -13.39 -23.20 -3.42
N LEU A 334 -12.22 -22.96 -3.99
CA LEU A 334 -11.82 -21.66 -4.54
C LEU A 334 -12.39 -21.40 -5.95
N THR A 335 -13.04 -22.39 -6.56
CA THR A 335 -13.71 -22.27 -7.85
C THR A 335 -15.21 -22.04 -7.64
N ASN A 336 -15.62 -20.78 -7.63
CA ASN A 336 -17.04 -20.40 -7.55
C ASN A 336 -17.32 -19.14 -8.39
N PRO A 337 -18.58 -18.85 -8.76
CA PRO A 337 -18.92 -17.73 -9.63
C PRO A 337 -18.44 -16.37 -9.13
N ILE A 338 -18.50 -16.12 -7.82
CA ILE A 338 -18.09 -14.87 -7.19
C ILE A 338 -16.58 -14.70 -7.32
N PHE A 339 -15.82 -15.71 -6.91
CA PHE A 339 -14.35 -15.71 -6.98
C PHE A 339 -13.86 -15.65 -8.43
N ASN A 340 -14.56 -16.31 -9.35
CA ASN A 340 -14.26 -16.20 -10.77
C ASN A 340 -14.51 -14.77 -11.29
N TRP A 341 -15.59 -14.11 -10.88
CA TRP A 341 -15.87 -12.74 -11.28
C TRP A 341 -14.79 -11.78 -10.76
N ILE A 342 -14.53 -11.79 -9.44
CA ILE A 342 -13.54 -10.93 -8.79
C ILE A 342 -12.13 -11.24 -9.32
N GLY A 343 -11.73 -12.50 -9.30
CA GLY A 343 -10.37 -12.93 -9.66
C GLY A 343 -10.04 -12.69 -11.14
N SER A 344 -11.02 -12.79 -12.04
CA SER A 344 -10.80 -12.46 -13.46
C SER A 344 -10.62 -10.96 -13.71
N ARG A 345 -11.13 -10.10 -12.82
CA ARG A 345 -11.02 -8.64 -12.85
C ARG A 345 -10.01 -8.09 -11.85
N SER A 346 -9.25 -8.97 -11.19
CA SER A 346 -8.39 -8.56 -10.09
C SER A 346 -7.33 -7.54 -10.54
N TYR A 347 -6.96 -7.55 -11.83
CA TYR A 347 -6.03 -6.58 -12.38
C TYR A 347 -6.66 -5.19 -12.50
N GLU A 348 -7.87 -5.11 -13.06
CA GLU A 348 -8.63 -3.87 -13.18
C GLU A 348 -8.92 -3.29 -11.80
N ILE A 349 -9.42 -4.12 -10.88
CA ILE A 349 -9.69 -3.72 -9.50
C ILE A 349 -8.42 -3.17 -8.86
N TYR A 350 -7.29 -3.87 -9.03
CA TYR A 350 -6.01 -3.45 -8.48
C TYR A 350 -5.55 -2.10 -9.03
N VAL A 351 -5.65 -1.84 -10.34
CA VAL A 351 -5.16 -0.57 -10.89
C VAL A 351 -6.05 0.62 -10.54
N TYR A 352 -7.38 0.44 -10.41
CA TYR A 352 -8.32 1.53 -10.18
C TYR A 352 -8.62 1.82 -8.71
N GLN A 353 -8.37 0.88 -7.78
CA GLN A 353 -8.76 1.07 -6.37
C GLN A 353 -8.15 2.33 -5.72
N LEU A 354 -6.84 2.56 -5.86
CA LEU A 354 -6.16 3.65 -5.14
C LEU A 354 -6.51 5.03 -5.73
N PRO A 355 -6.56 5.24 -7.06
CA PRO A 355 -7.10 6.49 -7.61
C PRO A 355 -8.50 6.81 -7.08
N VAL A 356 -9.39 5.81 -6.95
CA VAL A 356 -10.72 6.03 -6.38
C VAL A 356 -10.62 6.49 -4.92
N PHE A 357 -9.90 5.77 -4.06
CA PHE A 357 -9.73 6.14 -2.65
C PHE A 357 -9.12 7.54 -2.48
N VAL A 358 -8.05 7.86 -3.23
CA VAL A 358 -7.35 9.15 -3.14
C VAL A 358 -8.24 10.31 -3.60
N PHE A 359 -8.93 10.17 -4.74
CA PHE A 359 -9.80 11.23 -5.25
C PHE A 359 -11.08 11.38 -4.43
N PHE A 360 -11.61 10.28 -3.91
CA PHE A 360 -12.78 10.30 -3.04
C PHE A 360 -12.47 11.00 -1.72
N GLY A 361 -11.40 10.61 -1.01
CA GLY A 361 -11.00 11.24 0.26
C GLY A 361 -10.44 12.66 0.11
N ASP A 362 -10.07 13.07 -1.09
CA ASP A 362 -9.83 14.49 -1.34
C ASP A 362 -11.14 15.29 -1.45
N LYS A 363 -12.18 14.71 -2.03
CA LYS A 363 -13.46 15.40 -2.24
C LYS A 363 -14.33 15.42 -0.98
N PHE A 364 -14.31 14.35 -0.20
CA PHE A 364 -15.08 14.16 1.02
C PHE A 364 -14.14 14.13 2.21
N LYS A 365 -14.21 15.17 3.06
CA LYS A 365 -13.28 15.37 4.19
C LYS A 365 -13.82 14.83 5.52
N ASP A 366 -15.03 14.27 5.52
CA ASP A 366 -15.82 13.79 6.66
C ASP A 366 -15.94 12.25 6.65
N ILE A 367 -14.90 11.55 6.19
CA ILE A 367 -14.87 10.08 6.08
C ILE A 367 -15.10 9.42 7.45
N ALA A 368 -14.53 9.98 8.51
CA ALA A 368 -14.69 9.48 9.87
C ALA A 368 -16.17 9.38 10.30
N ASP A 369 -17.02 10.29 9.83
CA ASP A 369 -18.43 10.38 10.22
C ASP A 369 -19.36 9.53 9.32
N HIS A 370 -18.87 9.14 8.13
CA HIS A 370 -19.66 8.45 7.10
C HIS A 370 -19.01 7.17 6.54
N GLN A 371 -18.09 6.57 7.30
CA GLN A 371 -17.23 5.45 6.88
C GLN A 371 -17.96 4.35 6.09
N LEU A 372 -19.11 3.86 6.60
CA LEU A 372 -19.84 2.76 5.96
C LEU A 372 -20.43 3.15 4.60
N ILE A 373 -21.10 4.31 4.52
CA ILE A 373 -21.78 4.76 3.31
C ILE A 373 -20.74 5.09 2.23
N TYR A 374 -19.72 5.86 2.59
CA TYR A 374 -18.64 6.24 1.68
C TYR A 374 -17.87 5.03 1.18
N GLY A 375 -17.52 4.09 2.05
CA GLY A 375 -16.84 2.88 1.61
C GLY A 375 -17.70 1.98 0.71
N ILE A 376 -19.03 1.92 0.90
CA ILE A 376 -19.93 1.24 -0.06
C ILE A 376 -19.89 1.95 -1.43
N VAL A 377 -19.91 3.28 -1.45
CA VAL A 377 -19.83 4.06 -2.69
C VAL A 377 -18.49 3.82 -3.39
N GLU A 378 -17.38 3.82 -2.67
CA GLU A 378 -16.05 3.53 -3.22
C GLU A 378 -15.98 2.11 -3.81
N LEU A 379 -16.48 1.10 -3.10
CA LEU A 379 -16.54 -0.28 -3.60
C LEU A 379 -17.38 -0.40 -4.88
N LEU A 380 -18.51 0.30 -4.96
CA LEU A 380 -19.34 0.34 -6.15
C LEU A 380 -18.62 1.03 -7.31
N LEU A 381 -17.97 2.17 -7.07
CA LEU A 381 -17.18 2.88 -8.07
C LEU A 381 -16.04 2.00 -8.62
N ILE A 382 -15.27 1.36 -7.74
CA ILE A 382 -14.21 0.42 -8.11
C ILE A 382 -14.78 -0.72 -8.94
N GLY A 383 -15.88 -1.34 -8.50
CA GLY A 383 -16.53 -2.45 -9.18
C GLY A 383 -17.03 -2.07 -10.58
N VAL A 384 -17.69 -0.92 -10.71
CA VAL A 384 -18.24 -0.41 -11.99
C VAL A 384 -17.10 -0.06 -12.96
N ILE A 385 -16.12 0.73 -12.53
CA ILE A 385 -14.98 1.14 -13.38
C ILE A 385 -14.18 -0.08 -13.82
N SER A 386 -13.95 -1.03 -12.89
CA SER A 386 -13.23 -2.27 -13.19
C SER A 386 -13.97 -3.14 -14.19
N GLU A 387 -15.29 -3.28 -14.06
CA GLU A 387 -16.11 -4.06 -15.00
C GLU A 387 -16.16 -3.41 -16.39
N LEU A 388 -16.30 -2.08 -16.45
CA LEU A 388 -16.25 -1.33 -17.70
C LEU A 388 -14.89 -1.47 -18.39
N SER A 389 -13.81 -1.30 -17.63
CA SER A 389 -12.44 -1.48 -18.14
C SER A 389 -12.19 -2.91 -18.62
N TYR A 390 -12.60 -3.92 -17.85
CA TYR A 390 -12.46 -5.32 -18.22
C TYR A 390 -13.15 -5.64 -19.56
N ARG A 391 -14.41 -5.21 -19.71
CA ARG A 391 -15.23 -5.51 -20.89
C ARG A 391 -14.89 -4.66 -22.11
N CYS A 392 -14.57 -3.38 -21.91
CA CYS A 392 -14.41 -2.41 -23.00
C CYS A 392 -12.95 -2.20 -23.40
N ILE A 393 -12.00 -2.48 -22.49
CA ILE A 393 -10.58 -2.24 -22.71
C ILE A 393 -9.83 -3.58 -22.72
N GLN A 394 -9.80 -4.30 -21.62
CA GLN A 394 -8.94 -5.49 -21.53
C GLN A 394 -9.32 -6.58 -22.55
N ILE A 395 -10.60 -6.97 -22.63
CA ILE A 395 -11.04 -8.01 -23.55
C ILE A 395 -10.81 -7.62 -25.02
N PRO A 396 -11.27 -6.46 -25.52
CA PRO A 396 -11.12 -6.11 -26.93
C PRO A 396 -9.65 -5.95 -27.34
N PHE A 397 -8.86 -5.21 -26.55
CA PHE A 397 -7.47 -4.93 -26.88
C PHE A 397 -6.57 -6.16 -26.66
N GLY A 398 -6.86 -7.00 -25.66
CA GLY A 398 -6.14 -8.27 -25.46
C GLY A 398 -6.24 -9.23 -26.65
N HIS A 399 -7.36 -9.22 -27.38
CA HIS A 399 -7.58 -10.06 -28.57
C HIS A 399 -7.27 -9.34 -29.89
N TYR A 400 -7.02 -8.04 -29.88
CA TYR A 400 -6.81 -7.24 -31.09
C TYR A 400 -5.50 -7.58 -31.80
N ASP A 401 -5.49 -7.73 -33.13
CA ASP A 401 -4.24 -7.93 -33.88
C ASP A 401 -3.53 -6.60 -34.16
N TYR A 402 -2.52 -6.29 -33.35
CA TYR A 402 -1.74 -5.06 -33.45
C TYR A 402 -0.85 -5.00 -34.69
N ARG A 403 -0.53 -6.14 -35.33
CA ARG A 403 0.24 -6.14 -36.59
C ARG A 403 -0.56 -5.49 -37.74
N ALA A 404 -1.89 -5.57 -37.67
CA ALA A 404 -2.79 -4.93 -38.60
C ALA A 404 -3.14 -3.47 -38.22
N LEU A 405 -2.70 -2.97 -37.06
CA LEU A 405 -3.04 -1.63 -36.58
C LEU A 405 -2.45 -0.55 -37.49
N PHE A 406 -1.16 -0.67 -37.86
CA PHE A 406 -0.46 0.32 -38.67
C PHE A 406 -1.12 0.52 -40.06
N HIS A 407 -1.57 -0.57 -40.68
CA HIS A 407 -2.26 -0.54 -41.98
C HIS A 407 -3.72 -0.04 -41.87
N LYS A 408 -4.36 -0.17 -40.69
CA LYS A 408 -5.76 0.27 -40.47
C LYS A 408 -5.89 1.71 -40.00
N ILE A 409 -4.89 2.27 -39.29
CA ILE A 409 -4.93 3.67 -38.81
C ILE A 409 -5.11 4.66 -39.97
N ILE A 410 -4.53 4.38 -41.15
CA ILE A 410 -4.67 5.21 -42.36
C ILE A 410 -6.07 5.10 -42.98
N ALA A 411 -6.79 3.99 -42.77
CA ALA A 411 -8.11 3.74 -43.37
C ALA A 411 -9.31 4.18 -42.48
N TYR A 412 -9.08 4.54 -41.21
CA TYR A 412 -10.14 4.60 -40.19
C TYR A 412 -10.44 5.99 -39.61
N ILE A 413 -10.27 7.06 -40.39
CA ILE A 413 -10.63 8.42 -39.95
C ILE A 413 -12.14 8.72 -40.11
N LYS A 414 -12.94 7.83 -40.75
CA LYS A 414 -14.37 8.11 -41.04
C LYS A 414 -15.42 7.31 -40.24
N LYS A 415 -15.06 6.44 -39.30
CA LYS A 415 -16.02 5.60 -38.54
C LYS A 415 -15.57 5.31 -37.09
N LEU A 416 -15.32 6.35 -36.29
CA LEU A 416 -15.02 6.16 -34.86
C LEU A 416 -16.30 5.80 -34.09
N SER A 417 -16.24 4.72 -33.31
CA SER A 417 -17.28 4.36 -32.34
C SER A 417 -17.22 5.29 -31.11
N LYS A 418 -18.34 5.43 -30.37
CA LYS A 418 -18.40 6.28 -29.16
C LYS A 418 -17.31 5.93 -28.13
N LEU A 419 -16.97 4.65 -27.98
CA LEU A 419 -15.86 4.21 -27.10
C LEU A 419 -14.49 4.73 -27.57
N GLN A 420 -14.23 4.72 -28.88
CA GLN A 420 -12.98 5.25 -29.43
C GLN A 420 -12.88 6.77 -29.27
N ILE A 421 -14.01 7.49 -29.32
CA ILE A 421 -14.05 8.93 -29.02
C ILE A 421 -13.68 9.18 -27.56
N VAL A 422 -14.26 8.44 -26.61
CA VAL A 422 -13.94 8.56 -25.19
C VAL A 422 -12.46 8.26 -24.92
N LEU A 423 -11.92 7.17 -25.48
CA LEU A 423 -10.50 6.83 -25.34
C LEU A 423 -9.59 7.89 -25.97
N PHE A 424 -9.96 8.44 -27.13
CA PHE A 424 -9.22 9.51 -27.77
C PHE A 424 -9.20 10.78 -26.92
N VAL A 425 -10.34 11.14 -26.32
CA VAL A 425 -10.47 12.27 -25.39
C VAL A 425 -9.56 12.07 -24.17
N ILE A 426 -9.63 10.90 -23.52
CA ILE A 426 -8.79 10.56 -22.37
C ILE A 426 -7.30 10.65 -22.73
N LEU A 427 -6.91 10.08 -23.88
CA LEU A 427 -5.52 10.14 -24.32
C LEU A 427 -5.08 11.58 -24.63
N THR A 428 -5.91 12.37 -25.31
CA THR A 428 -5.56 13.73 -25.72
C THR A 428 -5.41 14.66 -24.51
N PHE A 429 -6.37 14.64 -23.59
CA PHE A 429 -6.29 15.45 -22.39
C PHE A 429 -5.21 14.94 -21.43
N GLY A 430 -4.97 13.63 -21.38
CA GLY A 430 -3.93 13.09 -20.51
C GLY A 430 -2.54 13.47 -21.02
N ILE A 431 -2.33 13.47 -22.35
CA ILE A 431 -1.12 14.04 -22.98
C ILE A 431 -0.99 15.52 -22.61
N PHE A 432 -2.07 16.30 -22.69
CA PHE A 432 -2.04 17.71 -22.30
C PHE A 432 -1.64 17.89 -20.83
N GLY A 433 -2.21 17.11 -19.91
CA GLY A 433 -1.85 17.10 -18.49
C GLY A 433 -0.39 16.73 -18.24
N ILE A 434 0.12 15.73 -18.96
CA ILE A 434 1.53 15.33 -18.94
C ILE A 434 2.42 16.50 -19.41
N ILE A 435 2.11 17.14 -20.54
CA ILE A 435 2.88 18.27 -21.05
C ILE A 435 2.83 19.45 -20.06
N GLN A 436 1.67 19.73 -19.47
CA GLN A 436 1.58 20.76 -18.43
C GLN A 436 2.47 20.44 -17.23
N SER A 437 2.54 19.17 -16.82
CA SER A 437 3.38 18.77 -15.69
C SER A 437 4.88 18.94 -15.93
N THR A 438 5.38 18.83 -17.17
CA THR A 438 6.82 19.04 -17.45
C THR A 438 7.24 20.50 -17.33
N LEU A 439 6.27 21.43 -17.40
CA LEU A 439 6.49 22.86 -17.21
C LEU A 439 6.52 23.27 -15.73
N ILE A 440 6.07 22.39 -14.83
CA ILE A 440 6.07 22.63 -13.38
C ILE A 440 7.36 22.07 -12.80
N ASN A 441 8.12 22.91 -12.09
CA ASN A 441 9.34 22.46 -11.45
C ASN A 441 9.00 21.49 -10.28
N PRO A 442 9.43 20.21 -10.34
CA PRO A 442 9.17 19.22 -9.30
C PRO A 442 9.74 19.66 -7.94
N HIS A 443 10.88 20.36 -7.95
CA HIS A 443 11.48 20.90 -6.76
C HIS A 443 10.66 22.01 -6.12
N GLN A 444 9.85 22.76 -6.86
CA GLN A 444 8.96 23.78 -6.27
C GLN A 444 7.66 23.20 -5.71
N ALA A 445 7.17 22.09 -6.26
CA ALA A 445 5.90 21.48 -5.83
C ALA A 445 6.02 20.52 -4.65
N ASN A 446 7.17 19.87 -4.47
CA ASN A 446 7.49 19.13 -3.23
C ASN A 446 7.70 20.06 -2.01
N HIS A 447 7.55 21.37 -2.17
CA HIS A 447 7.55 22.38 -1.11
C HIS A 447 6.15 22.91 -0.83
N THR A 448 5.18 22.03 -0.55
CA THR A 448 3.99 22.49 0.18
C THR A 448 4.47 23.18 1.47
N GLN A 449 3.76 24.21 1.91
CA GLN A 449 4.11 24.93 3.14
C GLN A 449 4.25 23.95 4.32
N LEU A 450 3.39 22.91 4.35
CA LEU A 450 3.47 21.80 5.29
C LEU A 450 4.78 21.02 5.18
N ALA A 451 5.14 20.51 4.00
CA ALA A 451 6.36 19.71 3.81
C ALA A 451 7.63 20.48 4.18
N LYS A 452 7.67 21.78 3.84
CA LYS A 452 8.77 22.68 4.24
C LYS A 452 8.84 22.83 5.76
N ARG A 453 7.70 23.10 6.42
CA ARG A 453 7.61 23.26 7.87
C ARG A 453 8.02 21.99 8.62
N ILE A 454 7.54 20.83 8.19
CA ILE A 454 7.90 19.53 8.77
C ILE A 454 9.41 19.28 8.66
N LYS A 455 10.02 19.55 7.50
CA LYS A 455 11.46 19.40 7.29
C LYS A 455 12.27 20.34 8.19
N GLU A 456 11.87 21.61 8.28
CA GLU A 456 12.52 22.60 9.13
C GLU A 456 12.41 22.24 10.62
N ASN A 457 11.20 21.87 11.08
CA ASN A 457 10.96 21.49 12.47
C ASN A 457 11.69 20.21 12.86
N SER A 458 11.76 19.21 11.97
CA SER A 458 12.52 17.98 12.22
C SER A 458 14.02 18.25 12.42
N GLN A 459 14.60 19.16 11.65
CA GLN A 459 16.00 19.56 11.82
C GLN A 459 16.19 20.34 13.13
N LYS A 460 15.33 21.32 13.42
CA LYS A 460 15.37 22.11 14.66
C LYS A 460 15.22 21.24 15.90
N GLU A 461 14.35 20.24 15.85
CA GLU A 461 14.11 19.31 16.96
C GLU A 461 15.39 18.58 17.34
N LYS A 462 16.10 17.98 16.37
CA LYS A 462 17.35 17.25 16.63
C LYS A 462 18.41 18.13 17.29
N ASP A 463 18.62 19.33 16.74
CA ASP A 463 19.62 20.28 17.23
C ASP A 463 19.25 20.83 18.62
N HIS A 464 17.96 21.09 18.85
CA HIS A 464 17.45 21.58 20.13
C HIS A 464 17.50 20.50 21.22
N ASN A 465 17.03 19.30 20.93
CA ASN A 465 16.97 18.19 21.89
C ASN A 465 18.36 17.80 22.39
N LYS A 466 19.38 17.84 21.53
CA LYS A 466 20.77 17.62 21.95
C LYS A 466 21.21 18.64 23.01
N LYS A 467 21.00 19.93 22.75
CA LYS A 467 21.35 21.01 23.68
C LYS A 467 20.50 20.98 24.95
N LEU A 468 19.21 20.70 24.82
CA LEU A 468 18.27 20.63 25.94
C LEU A 468 18.62 19.47 26.88
N ALA A 469 18.95 18.29 26.35
CA ALA A 469 19.37 17.15 27.16
C ALA A 469 20.63 17.47 28.00
N GLU A 470 21.61 18.16 27.41
CA GLU A 470 22.81 18.62 28.12
C GLU A 470 22.46 19.63 29.23
N ARG A 471 21.57 20.61 28.93
CA ARG A 471 21.11 21.60 29.92
C ARG A 471 20.34 20.98 31.08
N ILE A 472 19.45 20.01 30.78
CA ILE A 472 18.70 19.27 31.80
C ILE A 472 19.66 18.48 32.69
N LYS A 473 20.62 17.75 32.10
CA LYS A 473 21.63 16.97 32.85
C LYS A 473 22.53 17.85 33.72
N SER A 474 22.90 19.03 33.23
CA SER A 474 23.72 20.02 33.94
C SER A 474 22.93 20.94 34.87
N LYS A 475 21.60 20.79 34.97
CA LYS A 475 20.69 21.63 35.77
C LYS A 475 20.81 23.14 35.45
N GLN A 476 21.14 23.48 34.21
CA GLN A 476 21.21 24.87 33.77
C GLN A 476 19.81 25.50 33.73
N ALA A 477 19.74 26.79 34.08
CA ALA A 477 18.51 27.56 33.97
C ALA A 477 18.12 27.72 32.50
N ILE A 478 16.86 27.41 32.18
CA ILE A 478 16.26 27.61 30.87
C ILE A 478 15.13 28.62 31.07
N LYS A 479 15.21 29.74 30.35
CA LYS A 479 14.24 30.85 30.39
C LYS A 479 13.65 31.09 29.00
N ARG A 480 12.39 31.54 28.95
CA ARG A 480 11.75 31.96 27.70
C ARG A 480 12.15 33.40 27.33
N PRO A 481 12.35 33.72 26.04
CA PRO A 481 12.43 35.11 25.56
C PRO A 481 11.17 35.94 25.86
N GLN A 482 11.33 37.24 26.16
CA GLN A 482 10.20 38.15 26.43
C GLN A 482 9.28 38.37 25.21
N ALA A 483 9.84 38.28 23.99
CA ALA A 483 9.07 38.39 22.76
C ALA A 483 8.00 37.29 22.67
N ASP A 484 8.34 36.05 23.05
CA ASP A 484 7.42 34.93 23.05
C ASP A 484 6.33 35.11 24.12
N VAL A 485 6.64 35.70 25.28
CA VAL A 485 5.64 36.03 26.31
C VAL A 485 4.56 36.94 25.74
N THR A 486 4.97 37.99 25.02
CA THR A 486 4.05 38.97 24.41
C THR A 486 3.20 38.35 23.29
N GLU A 487 3.75 37.37 22.56
CA GLU A 487 3.03 36.62 21.52
C GLU A 487 1.91 35.78 22.15
N PHE A 488 2.21 34.97 23.17
CA PHE A 488 1.23 34.05 23.76
C PHE A 488 0.22 34.71 24.70
N GLU A 489 0.52 35.87 25.28
CA GLU A 489 -0.49 36.68 26.01
C GLU A 489 -1.63 37.12 25.08
N LYS A 490 -1.32 37.45 23.82
CA LYS A 490 -2.36 37.79 22.81
C LYS A 490 -3.22 36.59 22.44
N GLU A 491 -2.69 35.39 22.65
CA GLU A 491 -3.36 34.11 22.39
C GLU A 491 -4.17 33.62 23.60
N GLY A 492 -4.26 34.43 24.66
CA GLY A 492 -5.11 34.17 25.83
C GLY A 492 -4.42 33.47 27.00
N LEU A 493 -3.10 33.24 26.94
CA LEU A 493 -2.34 32.70 28.07
C LEU A 493 -1.98 33.81 29.05
N SER A 494 -2.36 33.67 30.32
CA SER A 494 -1.99 34.63 31.37
C SER A 494 -0.50 34.58 31.71
N ALA A 495 0.05 35.68 32.24
CA ALA A 495 1.42 35.72 32.76
C ALA A 495 1.69 34.61 33.81
N THR A 496 0.70 34.27 34.63
CA THR A 496 0.79 33.17 35.61
C THR A 496 0.96 31.82 34.91
N GLN A 497 0.12 31.50 33.93
CA GLN A 497 0.24 30.26 33.15
C GLN A 497 1.58 30.20 32.42
N LEU A 498 2.04 31.30 31.83
CA LEU A 498 3.33 31.36 31.14
C LEU A 498 4.51 31.11 32.08
N ASN A 499 4.45 31.60 33.32
CA ASN A 499 5.44 31.34 34.37
C ASN A 499 5.41 29.88 34.86
N GLU A 500 4.23 29.26 34.93
CA GLU A 500 4.10 27.84 35.24
C GLU A 500 4.61 26.95 34.10
N ALA A 501 4.30 27.30 32.86
CA ALA A 501 4.79 26.63 31.66
C ALA A 501 6.32 26.64 31.57
N GLU A 502 6.99 27.72 31.99
CA GLU A 502 8.46 27.77 32.04
C GLU A 502 9.05 26.75 33.04
N LYS A 503 8.30 26.41 34.10
CA LYS A 503 8.69 25.42 35.12
C LYS A 503 8.25 23.99 34.75
N PHE A 504 7.36 23.84 33.77
CA PHE A 504 6.83 22.57 33.32
C PHE A 504 7.95 21.68 32.75
N SER A 505 8.25 20.57 33.42
CA SER A 505 9.26 19.62 33.00
C SER A 505 8.64 18.28 32.62
N GLY A 506 9.17 17.67 31.58
CA GLY A 506 8.55 16.50 30.98
C GLY A 506 9.15 16.14 29.64
N CYS A 507 8.54 15.15 29.01
CA CYS A 507 8.73 14.90 27.58
C CYS A 507 7.40 15.01 26.82
N ALA A 508 7.49 15.24 25.52
CA ALA A 508 6.41 15.08 24.58
C ALA A 508 6.83 14.08 23.50
N VAL A 509 5.96 13.13 23.20
CA VAL A 509 6.16 12.16 22.12
C VAL A 509 4.99 12.29 21.15
N GLY A 510 5.27 12.63 19.90
CA GLY A 510 4.22 12.88 18.92
C GLY A 510 4.54 12.45 17.50
N ASP A 511 3.53 12.61 16.65
CA ASP A 511 3.61 12.37 15.22
C ASP A 511 3.80 13.67 14.43
N SER A 512 3.45 13.67 13.14
CA SER A 512 3.60 14.82 12.25
C SER A 512 2.76 16.04 12.65
N VAL A 513 1.62 15.85 13.34
CA VAL A 513 0.78 16.98 13.79
C VAL A 513 1.50 17.75 14.89
N MET A 514 2.03 17.03 15.90
CA MET A 514 2.88 17.63 16.93
C MET A 514 4.15 18.23 16.32
N LEU A 515 4.77 17.56 15.34
CA LEU A 515 5.95 18.09 14.65
C LEU A 515 5.66 19.40 13.91
N SER A 516 4.48 19.56 13.32
CA SER A 516 4.05 20.84 12.72
C SER A 516 3.90 21.95 13.77
N GLY A 517 3.33 21.61 14.94
CA GLY A 517 3.14 22.50 16.09
C GLY A 517 4.36 22.72 17.00
N ARG A 518 5.46 22.00 16.74
CA ARG A 518 6.56 21.80 17.69
C ARG A 518 7.21 23.08 18.17
N ASP A 519 7.48 24.01 17.26
CA ASP A 519 8.21 25.24 17.59
C ASP A 519 7.44 26.10 18.60
N ASP A 520 6.14 26.28 18.38
CA ASP A 520 5.29 27.09 19.27
C ASP A 520 5.07 26.37 20.61
N LEU A 521 4.90 25.05 20.60
CA LEU A 521 4.83 24.25 21.83
C LEU A 521 6.14 24.34 22.63
N GLN A 522 7.29 24.34 21.95
CA GLN A 522 8.60 24.47 22.59
C GLN A 522 8.81 25.86 23.20
N LYS A 523 8.35 26.93 22.52
CA LYS A 523 8.41 28.29 23.08
C LYS A 523 7.61 28.37 24.38
N ILE A 524 6.39 27.82 24.41
CA ILE A 524 5.56 27.79 25.62
C ILE A 524 6.20 26.89 26.71
N PHE A 525 6.70 25.71 26.36
CA PHE A 525 7.30 24.79 27.33
C PHE A 525 8.81 24.62 27.08
N PRO A 526 9.66 25.58 27.49
CA PRO A 526 11.08 25.59 27.12
C PRO A 526 11.90 24.45 27.74
N ARG A 527 11.38 23.78 28.79
CA ARG A 527 12.00 22.62 29.45
C ARG A 527 11.45 21.27 29.00
N LEU A 528 10.48 21.26 28.08
CA LEU A 528 9.87 20.05 27.55
C LEU A 528 10.77 19.43 26.49
N TYR A 529 11.13 18.16 26.66
CA TYR A 529 11.84 17.39 25.65
C TYR A 529 10.84 16.88 24.60
N ILE A 530 10.78 17.49 23.42
CA ILE A 530 9.81 17.13 22.37
C ILE A 530 10.47 16.22 21.35
N ASP A 531 10.00 14.98 21.23
CA ASP A 531 10.41 14.03 20.21
C ASP A 531 9.21 13.74 19.31
N ALA A 532 9.17 14.32 18.11
CA ALA A 532 8.07 14.17 17.16
C ALA A 532 8.59 13.77 15.77
N ALA A 533 7.93 12.80 15.13
CA ALA A 533 8.36 12.30 13.83
C ALA A 533 7.21 12.06 12.86
N VAL A 534 7.51 12.24 11.58
CA VAL A 534 6.58 11.95 10.48
C VAL A 534 6.24 10.47 10.45
N SER A 535 4.97 10.13 10.19
CA SER A 535 4.44 8.76 10.13
C SER A 535 4.59 7.92 11.40
N ARG A 536 4.99 8.52 12.53
CA ARG A 536 5.14 7.79 13.79
C ARG A 536 3.83 7.11 14.18
N GLN A 537 3.92 5.82 14.48
CA GLN A 537 2.82 5.04 15.01
C GLN A 537 2.78 5.11 16.54
N THR A 538 1.61 4.85 17.11
CA THR A 538 1.40 4.79 18.57
C THR A 538 2.32 3.78 19.25
N THR A 539 2.59 2.64 18.58
CA THR A 539 3.50 1.60 19.06
C THR A 539 4.95 2.04 19.13
N ASP A 540 5.42 2.90 18.21
CA ASP A 540 6.77 3.45 18.27
C ASP A 540 6.92 4.44 19.43
N GLY A 541 5.81 5.08 19.84
CA GLY A 541 5.78 5.92 21.04
C GLY A 541 6.20 5.18 22.32
N VAL A 542 5.89 3.88 22.42
CA VAL A 542 6.30 3.04 23.56
C VAL A 542 7.82 2.93 23.64
N SER A 543 8.49 2.61 22.53
CA SER A 543 9.94 2.45 22.51
C SER A 543 10.66 3.79 22.71
N THR A 544 10.12 4.89 22.15
CA THR A 544 10.62 6.25 22.41
C THR A 544 10.51 6.63 23.89
N LEU A 545 9.35 6.43 24.53
CA LEU A 545 9.18 6.72 25.96
C LEU A 545 10.09 5.87 26.83
N GLN A 546 10.27 4.58 26.52
CA GLN A 546 11.20 3.73 27.24
C GLN A 546 12.64 4.25 27.13
N SER A 547 13.06 4.69 25.94
CA SER A 547 14.38 5.30 25.72
C SER A 547 14.55 6.58 26.54
N LEU A 548 13.55 7.47 26.55
CA LEU A 548 13.57 8.70 27.34
C LEU A 548 13.58 8.42 28.84
N SER A 549 12.88 7.38 29.29
CA SER A 549 12.91 6.91 30.67
C SER A 549 14.32 6.48 31.07
N ASN A 550 14.95 5.64 30.25
CA ASN A 550 16.32 5.15 30.47
C ASN A 550 17.36 6.28 30.47
N GLN A 551 17.14 7.35 29.70
CA GLN A 551 18.01 8.53 29.65
C GLN A 551 17.75 9.56 30.75
N GLY A 552 16.72 9.35 31.59
CA GLY A 552 16.34 10.29 32.65
C GLY A 552 15.65 11.57 32.14
N LEU A 553 15.07 11.54 30.95
CA LEU A 553 14.50 12.72 30.26
C LEU A 553 12.97 12.83 30.36
N MET A 554 12.25 11.87 30.96
CA MET A 554 10.78 11.89 31.02
C MET A 554 10.16 12.96 31.92
N GLY A 555 10.90 13.53 32.88
CA GLY A 555 10.36 14.53 33.81
C GLY A 555 9.12 14.05 34.59
N LYS A 556 8.23 14.99 34.93
CA LYS A 556 6.99 14.75 35.71
C LYS A 556 5.73 14.63 34.84
N ASN A 557 5.77 15.19 33.63
CA ASN A 557 4.62 15.24 32.74
C ASN A 557 5.00 14.62 31.40
N ILE A 558 4.07 13.91 30.78
CA ILE A 558 4.25 13.29 29.48
C ILE A 558 3.13 13.81 28.58
N ILE A 559 3.47 14.42 27.45
CA ILE A 559 2.49 14.83 26.44
C ILE A 559 2.56 13.84 25.28
N ILE A 560 1.43 13.25 24.89
CA ILE A 560 1.33 12.33 23.76
C ILE A 560 0.49 12.98 22.68
N GLY A 561 1.00 13.03 21.45
CA GLY A 561 0.24 13.42 20.27
C GLY A 561 0.44 12.39 19.18
N LEU A 562 -0.09 11.18 19.44
CA LEU A 562 0.00 10.01 18.57
C LEU A 562 -1.40 9.48 18.30
N GLY A 563 -1.65 9.09 17.05
CA GLY A 563 -2.91 8.50 16.57
C GLY A 563 -3.30 8.95 15.16
N THR A 564 -2.67 10.02 14.66
CA THR A 564 -2.96 10.55 13.31
C THR A 564 -2.65 9.53 12.21
N ASN A 565 -1.61 8.72 12.40
CA ASN A 565 -1.09 7.81 11.36
C ASN A 565 -1.60 6.37 11.46
N GLY A 566 -2.51 6.08 12.39
CA GLY A 566 -3.03 4.74 12.59
C GLY A 566 -3.59 4.52 13.99
N GLU A 567 -4.31 3.42 14.12
CA GLU A 567 -5.10 3.06 15.29
C GLU A 567 -4.35 3.10 16.63
N ILE A 568 -5.03 3.58 17.66
CA ILE A 568 -4.60 3.49 19.06
C ILE A 568 -5.17 2.21 19.67
N LYS A 569 -4.30 1.28 20.07
CA LYS A 569 -4.71 0.03 20.74
C LYS A 569 -4.67 0.16 22.26
N ASP A 570 -5.62 -0.47 22.95
CA ASP A 570 -5.66 -0.52 24.43
C ASP A 570 -4.36 -1.04 25.04
N ASP A 571 -3.75 -2.08 24.45
CA ASP A 571 -2.47 -2.62 24.91
C ASP A 571 -1.33 -1.60 24.80
N THR A 572 -1.36 -0.73 23.78
CA THR A 572 -0.39 0.34 23.61
C THR A 572 -0.58 1.43 24.67
N ILE A 573 -1.83 1.83 24.93
CA ILE A 573 -2.14 2.77 26.02
C ILE A 573 -1.65 2.20 27.36
N LYS A 574 -1.97 0.93 27.64
CA LYS A 574 -1.54 0.23 28.86
C LYS A 574 -0.02 0.25 29.03
N GLN A 575 0.73 -0.02 27.96
CA GLN A 575 2.21 0.04 27.99
C GLN A 575 2.71 1.46 28.27
N ILE A 576 2.14 2.48 27.63
CA ILE A 576 2.50 3.89 27.88
C ILE A 576 2.23 4.27 29.33
N MET A 577 1.06 3.92 29.86
CA MET A 577 0.70 4.20 31.26
C MET A 577 1.58 3.44 32.27
N GLN A 578 2.01 2.22 31.94
CA GLN A 578 2.98 1.47 32.73
C GLN A 578 4.35 2.16 32.77
N ILE A 579 4.84 2.66 31.63
CA ILE A 579 6.10 3.42 31.55
C ILE A 579 6.00 4.73 32.35
N ALA A 580 4.87 5.44 32.23
CA ALA A 580 4.62 6.67 32.98
C ALA A 580 4.65 6.44 34.50
N GLY A 581 3.97 5.38 34.96
CA GLY A 581 3.74 5.06 36.37
C GLY A 581 2.82 6.08 37.05
N SER A 582 2.49 5.85 38.32
CA SER A 582 1.56 6.70 39.08
C SER A 582 2.11 8.08 39.47
N LYS A 583 3.42 8.31 39.31
CA LYS A 583 4.09 9.57 39.71
C LYS A 583 4.08 10.63 38.62
N ARG A 584 3.69 10.28 37.40
CA ARG A 584 3.68 11.17 36.24
C ARG A 584 2.27 11.37 35.76
N HIS A 585 2.00 12.57 35.26
CA HIS A 585 0.75 12.87 34.58
C HIS A 585 0.94 12.70 33.08
N VAL A 586 0.00 12.02 32.43
CA VAL A 586 -0.03 11.83 30.98
C VAL A 586 -1.12 12.71 30.41
N TYR A 587 -0.75 13.59 29.49
CA TYR A 587 -1.67 14.40 28.70
C TYR A 587 -1.68 13.84 27.29
N TRP A 588 -2.81 13.34 26.80
CA TRP A 588 -2.92 12.77 25.46
C TRP A 588 -3.82 13.64 24.60
N ILE A 589 -3.27 14.20 23.53
CA ILE A 589 -4.00 15.03 22.57
C ILE A 589 -4.79 14.10 21.66
N ASN A 590 -6.11 14.20 21.67
CA ASN A 590 -6.95 13.36 20.80
C ASN A 590 -6.79 13.76 19.33
N VAL A 591 -7.22 12.87 18.44
CA VAL A 591 -6.86 12.90 17.03
C VAL A 591 -7.89 13.69 16.23
N HIS A 592 -7.41 14.63 15.41
CA HIS A 592 -8.21 15.26 14.36
C HIS A 592 -7.64 14.89 12.99
N VAL A 593 -8.31 13.96 12.32
CA VAL A 593 -7.94 13.44 10.99
C VAL A 593 -9.22 12.99 10.28
N PRO A 594 -10.12 13.93 9.93
CA PRO A 594 -11.51 13.60 9.57
C PRO A 594 -11.62 12.83 8.25
N THR A 595 -10.55 12.84 7.45
CA THR A 595 -10.40 12.06 6.21
C THR A 595 -10.02 10.60 6.44
N GLN A 596 -9.78 10.16 7.69
CA GLN A 596 -9.37 8.79 7.97
C GLN A 596 -10.42 8.04 8.80
N PRO A 597 -10.66 6.76 8.51
CA PRO A 597 -11.74 6.00 9.14
C PRO A 597 -11.52 5.71 10.64
N TRP A 598 -10.29 5.85 11.15
CA TRP A 598 -9.97 5.49 12.54
C TRP A 598 -10.15 6.61 13.56
N GLN A 599 -10.34 7.88 13.13
CA GLN A 599 -10.37 9.04 14.03
C GLN A 599 -11.33 8.84 15.23
N ASN A 600 -12.59 8.49 14.93
CA ASN A 600 -13.62 8.43 15.95
C ASN A 600 -13.38 7.25 16.91
N THR A 601 -12.97 6.10 16.39
CA THR A 601 -12.56 4.93 17.20
C THR A 601 -11.38 5.27 18.13
N ASP A 602 -10.36 5.97 17.62
CA ASP A 602 -9.20 6.37 18.42
C ASP A 602 -9.59 7.34 19.54
N ASN A 603 -10.43 8.32 19.23
CA ASN A 603 -10.92 9.28 20.22
C ASN A 603 -11.79 8.63 21.29
N ASP A 604 -12.66 7.68 20.92
CA ASP A 604 -13.44 6.88 21.86
C ASP A 604 -12.53 6.03 22.77
N THR A 605 -11.48 5.46 22.19
CA THR A 605 -10.49 4.64 22.91
C THR A 605 -9.75 5.47 23.96
N LEU A 606 -9.31 6.68 23.60
CA LEU A 606 -8.70 7.64 24.54
C LEU A 606 -9.66 8.08 25.64
N ASN A 607 -10.92 8.37 25.29
CA ASN A 607 -11.95 8.74 26.25
C ASN A 607 -12.25 7.62 27.25
N ASN A 608 -12.23 6.36 26.81
CA ASN A 608 -12.38 5.21 27.69
C ASN A 608 -11.15 5.01 28.58
N ALA A 609 -9.95 5.18 28.04
CA ALA A 609 -8.71 5.11 28.80
C ALA A 609 -8.64 6.18 29.90
N GLN A 610 -9.07 7.42 29.64
CA GLN A 610 -9.13 8.47 30.66
C GLN A 610 -10.00 8.08 31.86
N LYS A 611 -11.11 7.38 31.64
CA LYS A 611 -11.98 6.88 32.73
C LYS A 611 -11.28 5.81 33.57
N GLN A 612 -10.34 5.07 32.98
CA GLN A 612 -9.60 3.99 33.63
C GLN A 612 -8.35 4.50 34.39
N TYR A 613 -7.67 5.52 33.87
CA TYR A 613 -6.40 6.01 34.41
C TYR A 613 -6.54 7.42 35.00
N HIS A 614 -6.53 7.52 36.34
CA HIS A 614 -6.68 8.80 37.06
C HIS A 614 -5.59 9.86 36.75
N ASN A 615 -4.42 9.43 36.27
CA ASN A 615 -3.31 10.30 35.89
C ASN A 615 -3.18 10.45 34.36
N LEU A 616 -4.24 10.14 33.61
CA LEU A 616 -4.37 10.40 32.18
C LEU A 616 -5.43 11.51 31.98
N THR A 617 -5.07 12.54 31.22
CA THR A 617 -5.99 13.59 30.77
C THR A 617 -5.95 13.68 29.26
N VAL A 618 -7.11 13.61 28.62
CA VAL A 618 -7.27 13.78 27.19
C VAL A 618 -7.48 15.28 26.90
N ILE A 619 -6.66 15.82 26.01
CA ILE A 619 -6.77 17.19 25.51
C ILE A 619 -7.61 17.13 24.23
N ASP A 620 -8.77 17.79 24.23
CA ASP A 620 -9.77 17.69 23.17
C ASP A 620 -9.51 18.63 22.00
N TRP A 621 -8.42 18.36 21.27
CA TRP A 621 -8.08 19.06 20.04
C TRP A 621 -9.11 18.81 18.93
N ASN A 622 -9.65 17.59 18.86
CA ASN A 622 -10.59 17.17 17.82
C ASN A 622 -11.86 18.01 17.80
N ASP A 623 -12.48 18.26 18.95
CA ASP A 623 -13.69 19.09 18.97
C ASP A 623 -13.34 20.57 18.84
N TYR A 624 -12.23 21.03 19.45
CA TYR A 624 -11.82 22.43 19.38
C TYR A 624 -11.54 22.93 17.96
N ILE A 625 -10.90 22.10 17.13
CA ILE A 625 -10.49 22.52 15.78
C ILE A 625 -11.64 22.49 14.76
N LYS A 626 -12.77 21.82 15.05
CA LYS A 626 -13.94 21.77 14.16
C LYS A 626 -14.50 23.16 13.85
N ASP A 627 -14.43 24.08 14.80
CA ASP A 627 -14.90 25.46 14.64
C ASP A 627 -13.89 26.36 13.90
N HIS A 628 -12.68 25.84 13.61
CA HIS A 628 -11.57 26.60 13.04
C HIS A 628 -10.84 25.84 11.90
N PRO A 629 -11.55 25.39 10.85
CA PRO A 629 -10.94 24.64 9.75
C PRO A 629 -9.89 25.46 8.98
N ASP A 630 -9.95 26.80 9.03
CA ASP A 630 -8.98 27.72 8.42
C ASP A 630 -7.60 27.69 9.11
N TRP A 631 -7.48 27.06 10.28
CA TRP A 631 -6.22 26.87 10.98
C TRP A 631 -5.46 25.61 10.53
N LEU A 632 -6.06 24.80 9.66
CA LEU A 632 -5.44 23.60 9.12
C LEU A 632 -4.88 23.88 7.71
N TYR A 633 -3.94 23.05 7.27
CA TYR A 633 -3.57 22.97 5.86
C TYR A 633 -4.70 22.30 5.06
N SER A 634 -4.56 22.22 3.74
CA SER A 634 -5.53 21.60 2.83
C SER A 634 -5.83 20.12 3.13
N ASP A 635 -4.99 19.47 3.94
CA ASP A 635 -5.18 18.10 4.40
C ASP A 635 -6.17 17.97 5.57
N SER A 636 -6.70 19.08 6.09
CA SER A 636 -7.65 19.09 7.22
C SER A 636 -7.12 18.36 8.47
N THR A 637 -5.80 18.26 8.64
CA THR A 637 -5.18 17.50 9.74
C THR A 637 -4.05 18.30 10.38
N HIS A 638 -3.14 18.85 9.57
CA HIS A 638 -1.97 19.54 10.11
C HIS A 638 -2.26 21.02 10.35
N PRO A 639 -1.91 21.57 11.52
CA PRO A 639 -2.04 23.01 11.76
C PRO A 639 -1.11 23.78 10.83
N ASN A 640 -1.65 24.83 10.21
CA ASN A 640 -0.91 25.78 9.40
C ASN A 640 -0.14 26.78 10.27
N GLN A 641 0.41 27.84 9.67
CA GLN A 641 1.23 28.79 10.44
C GLN A 641 0.47 29.49 11.56
N THR A 642 -0.76 29.93 11.30
CA THR A 642 -1.65 30.51 12.32
C THR A 642 -2.12 29.43 13.29
N GLY A 643 -2.57 28.28 12.75
CA GLY A 643 -3.08 27.18 13.55
C GLY A 643 -2.08 26.56 14.51
N SER A 644 -0.78 26.62 14.20
CA SER A 644 0.27 26.09 15.07
C SER A 644 0.35 26.84 16.41
N VAL A 645 0.23 28.17 16.35
CA VAL A 645 0.20 29.01 17.56
C VAL A 645 -1.04 28.70 18.39
N LYS A 646 -2.19 28.52 17.72
CA LYS A 646 -3.46 28.15 18.36
C LYS A 646 -3.42 26.75 18.98
N TYR A 647 -2.87 25.78 18.27
CA TYR A 647 -2.64 24.41 18.72
C TYR A 647 -1.81 24.37 20.00
N ALA A 648 -0.65 25.04 20.00
CA ALA A 648 0.23 25.10 21.15
C ALA A 648 -0.43 25.82 22.35
N SER A 649 -1.13 26.92 22.10
CA SER A 649 -1.81 27.71 23.14
C SER A 649 -2.99 26.96 23.76
N PHE A 650 -3.77 26.26 22.94
CA PHE A 650 -4.87 25.41 23.40
C PHE A 650 -4.36 24.29 24.30
N ILE A 651 -3.35 23.53 23.85
CA ILE A 651 -2.71 22.49 24.67
C ILE A 651 -2.21 23.06 25.99
N ALA A 652 -1.54 24.21 25.95
CA ALA A 652 -1.02 24.84 27.15
C ALA A 652 -2.13 25.27 28.11
N ASN A 653 -3.22 25.84 27.59
CA ASN A 653 -4.39 26.19 28.39
C ASN A 653 -4.98 24.94 29.05
N GLU A 654 -5.21 23.84 28.33
CA GLU A 654 -5.77 22.62 28.94
C GLU A 654 -4.85 22.01 30.01
N ILE A 655 -3.53 22.02 29.79
CA ILE A 655 -2.55 21.50 30.76
C ILE A 655 -2.47 22.36 32.03
N LEU A 656 -2.60 23.68 31.87
CA LEU A 656 -2.39 24.67 32.94
C LEU A 656 -3.69 25.16 33.56
N LYS A 657 -4.85 24.64 33.14
CA LYS A 657 -6.13 24.81 33.82
C LYS A 657 -6.01 24.19 35.22
N LYS A 658 -5.74 25.05 36.21
CA LYS A 658 -5.78 24.71 37.63
C LYS A 658 -6.59 25.73 38.39
#